data_AF-A0AB39V1H4-F1
#
_entry.id   AF-A0AB39V1H4-F1
#
_cell.length_a   1.000
_cell.length_b   1.000
_cell.length_c   1.000
_cell.angle_alpha   90.00
_cell.angle_beta   90.00
_cell.angle_gamma   90.00
#
_symmetry.space_group_name_H-M   'P 1'
#
loop_
_entity.id
_entity.type
_entity.pdbx_description
1 polymer ?
#
loop_
_entity_poly.entity_id
_entity_poly.type
_entity_poly.pdbx_seq_one_letter_code
_entity_poly.pdbx_strand_id
1 'polypeptide(L)'
;MRGKVIKMDNSTKEVEIEVKGKIEKYTVGKAIFNQKKFQVGDNIDYNLKGKNFEFIKRISDEEMKSRDRSFSNNRNNNFKGNKSNSKEPVKVKQYPYNFVSLKDKNDVVDRRERKLGTNTGKLVCKLLNKTPLFIMGESEQDSKGHTKERFYREKGIPIIPASSLKGAIRNVIDVLTNSVIRNVEDEKLEQRIGAGKFESVFGIIESLPENGKNGVIVEAERIKVKTKEKIEIGHKKFNFEDNGKEFSKKYNNKDGLIERVKLKDSIYNLKETEIKIKPGVTTVEKLITNSGEYKKYVIDDENGVQGVLWFSSPIFGKIHEKLLIPKKNGRKFEFSKEEYEDFKYIIKQRAERIKNGKDINSSTFYYDKNLEIGDPLLFQQKDGKIAEHLAFSEIPRLRYKFSPLDLVPEEFRPSDSLKKLSFSERLFGTTGDTTKKDEEKKDELVALSGRVFFEDAKNYKPEMIDNGNPVTLKAFGEPHPTLTTFYLDNIEKNYNENKGVSIRGRKFYWHHKEKIGKSFSEYRKSVEMPKDKNGQNKFAYNSSLELMDINNEFEFNVNFENLTDEELGVLIYAIELEDGLLHKIGKGKAFGFGSCKIKIKEFLLENKDKYKDFLLEPFEKESKKEDYINKAKEKRYFDENRKNIKELKAILSKTNDLDFSESPFPEDTNKKGEKNTLNWFVNNKRGDRKIVLLSILDKNPK
;
A
#
# COMPACT_ATOMS: atom_id res chain seq x y z
N MET A 1 -32.60 22.48 12.13
CA MET A 1 -32.62 23.82 11.47
C MET A 1 -31.97 24.78 12.45
N ARG A 2 -31.18 25.75 11.97
CA ARG A 2 -30.43 26.66 12.86
C ARG A 2 -30.83 28.10 12.59
N GLY A 3 -31.04 28.87 13.64
CA GLY A 3 -31.39 30.28 13.54
C GLY A 3 -31.20 31.01 14.85
N LYS A 4 -31.21 32.34 14.77
CA LYS A 4 -31.02 33.22 15.92
C LYS A 4 -32.37 33.68 16.41
N VAL A 5 -32.63 33.52 17.70
CA VAL A 5 -33.88 33.96 18.30
C VAL A 5 -33.85 35.48 18.43
N ILE A 6 -34.74 36.17 17.74
CA ILE A 6 -34.76 37.65 17.70
C ILE A 6 -35.90 38.24 18.53
N LYS A 7 -36.99 37.48 18.73
CA LYS A 7 -38.11 37.90 19.58
C LYS A 7 -38.81 36.69 20.18
N MET A 8 -39.29 36.84 21.42
CA MET A 8 -40.10 35.85 22.11
C MET A 8 -41.27 36.55 22.81
N ASP A 9 -42.49 36.08 22.57
CA ASP A 9 -43.69 36.57 23.23
C ASP A 9 -44.35 35.44 24.03
N ASN A 10 -44.31 35.57 25.35
CA ASN A 10 -44.83 34.56 26.27
C ASN A 10 -46.37 34.55 26.30
N SER A 11 -47.03 35.68 25.97
CA SER A 11 -48.48 35.78 26.01
C SER A 11 -49.14 35.05 24.83
N THR A 12 -48.53 35.16 23.64
CA THR A 12 -48.99 34.51 22.39
C THR A 12 -48.31 33.18 22.12
N LYS A 13 -47.25 32.84 22.88
CA LYS A 13 -46.36 31.67 22.71
C LYS A 13 -45.66 31.64 21.35
N GLU A 14 -45.34 32.80 20.82
CA GLU A 14 -44.65 32.94 19.54
C GLU A 14 -43.17 33.26 19.72
N VAL A 15 -42.35 32.73 18.81
CA VAL A 15 -40.92 33.01 18.72
C VAL A 15 -40.61 33.40 17.28
N GLU A 16 -39.90 34.52 17.11
CA GLU A 16 -39.32 34.94 15.84
C GLU A 16 -37.87 34.49 15.78
N ILE A 17 -37.50 33.80 14.71
CA ILE A 17 -36.16 33.26 14.48
C ILE A 17 -35.65 33.76 13.14
N GLU A 18 -34.48 34.38 13.16
CA GLU A 18 -33.75 34.76 11.96
C GLU A 18 -32.99 33.55 11.40
N VAL A 19 -33.31 33.15 10.18
CA VAL A 19 -32.68 32.07 9.43
C VAL A 19 -32.19 32.64 8.10
N LYS A 20 -30.86 32.73 7.92
CA LYS A 20 -30.23 33.24 6.69
C LYS A 20 -30.76 34.61 6.23
N GLY A 21 -30.93 35.54 7.16
CA GLY A 21 -31.41 36.90 6.89
C GLY A 21 -32.92 37.04 6.65
N LYS A 22 -33.70 35.97 6.87
CA LYS A 22 -35.17 36.01 6.87
C LYS A 22 -35.71 35.76 8.27
N ILE A 23 -36.74 36.51 8.65
CA ILE A 23 -37.42 36.36 9.94
C ILE A 23 -38.60 35.42 9.77
N GLU A 24 -38.61 34.32 10.53
CA GLU A 24 -39.67 33.32 10.53
C GLU A 24 -40.35 33.27 11.90
N LYS A 25 -41.69 33.20 11.93
CA LYS A 25 -42.50 33.12 13.16
C LYS A 25 -42.96 31.70 13.43
N TYR A 26 -42.81 31.25 14.67
CA TYR A 26 -43.18 29.92 15.12
C TYR A 26 -43.95 29.96 16.44
N THR A 27 -45.09 29.27 16.50
CA THR A 27 -45.76 28.99 17.77
C THR A 27 -45.06 27.83 18.47
N VAL A 28 -44.69 28.00 19.75
CA VAL A 28 -43.91 27.02 20.50
C VAL A 28 -44.62 26.54 21.77
N GLY A 29 -44.21 25.38 22.29
CA GLY A 29 -44.81 24.80 23.50
C GLY A 29 -44.54 25.62 24.78
N LYS A 30 -45.49 25.61 25.74
CA LYS A 30 -45.37 26.31 27.05
C LYS A 30 -44.08 26.00 27.81
N ALA A 31 -43.55 24.78 27.64
CA ALA A 31 -42.31 24.35 28.30
C ALA A 31 -41.07 25.17 27.89
N ILE A 32 -41.06 25.78 26.69
CA ILE A 32 -39.93 26.61 26.24
C ILE A 32 -39.79 27.85 27.12
N PHE A 33 -40.91 28.52 27.42
CA PHE A 33 -40.95 29.72 28.25
C PHE A 33 -40.79 29.40 29.73
N ASN A 34 -41.51 28.39 30.23
CA ASN A 34 -41.48 28.02 31.65
C ASN A 34 -40.12 27.46 32.09
N GLN A 35 -39.43 26.72 31.22
CA GLN A 35 -38.11 26.13 31.52
C GLN A 35 -36.94 26.97 30.97
N LYS A 36 -37.20 28.16 30.41
CA LYS A 36 -36.20 29.05 29.80
C LYS A 36 -35.18 28.31 28.92
N LYS A 37 -35.66 27.45 28.01
CA LYS A 37 -34.77 26.60 27.18
C LYS A 37 -33.83 27.42 26.31
N PHE A 38 -34.24 28.61 25.90
CA PHE A 38 -33.44 29.63 25.22
C PHE A 38 -34.06 31.01 25.43
N GLN A 39 -33.31 32.06 25.10
CA GLN A 39 -33.74 33.46 25.20
C GLN A 39 -33.44 34.25 23.92
N VAL A 40 -33.98 35.46 23.83
CA VAL A 40 -33.66 36.39 22.73
C VAL A 40 -32.15 36.63 22.68
N GLY A 41 -31.57 36.50 21.48
CA GLY A 41 -30.13 36.58 21.23
C GLY A 41 -29.45 35.21 21.06
N ASP A 42 -30.05 34.12 21.55
CA ASP A 42 -29.45 32.79 21.45
C ASP A 42 -29.51 32.25 20.02
N ASN A 43 -28.43 31.59 19.59
CA ASN A 43 -28.47 30.73 18.42
C ASN A 43 -28.97 29.34 18.85
N ILE A 44 -29.92 28.78 18.11
CA ILE A 44 -30.54 27.50 18.45
C ILE A 44 -30.57 26.54 17.26
N ASP A 45 -30.47 25.24 17.54
CA ASP A 45 -30.84 24.17 16.61
C ASP A 45 -32.22 23.62 17.01
N TYR A 46 -33.10 23.49 16.04
CA TYR A 46 -34.50 23.08 16.22
C TYR A 46 -35.01 22.30 15.01
N ASN A 47 -36.00 21.44 15.18
CA ASN A 47 -36.67 20.76 14.07
C ASN A 47 -38.13 21.19 13.95
N LEU A 48 -38.68 21.08 12.75
CA LEU A 48 -40.11 21.23 12.48
C LEU A 48 -40.67 19.87 12.10
N LYS A 49 -41.67 19.40 12.85
CA LYS A 49 -42.49 18.25 12.48
C LYS A 49 -43.89 18.76 12.14
N GLY A 50 -44.10 19.09 10.85
CA GLY A 50 -45.29 19.83 10.43
C GLY A 50 -45.28 21.26 10.99
N LYS A 51 -46.37 21.68 11.65
CA LYS A 51 -46.47 23.00 12.33
C LYS A 51 -45.83 23.03 13.73
N ASN A 52 -45.36 21.89 14.24
CA ASN A 52 -44.84 21.80 15.61
C ASN A 52 -43.33 22.10 15.66
N PHE A 53 -42.98 23.04 16.54
CA PHE A 53 -41.61 23.45 16.82
C PHE A 53 -40.97 22.59 17.92
N GLU A 54 -39.84 21.94 17.59
CA GLU A 54 -39.09 21.10 18.53
C GLU A 54 -37.67 21.67 18.74
N PHE A 55 -37.40 22.21 19.92
CA PHE A 55 -36.07 22.69 20.30
C PHE A 55 -35.12 21.53 20.58
N ILE A 56 -33.91 21.57 20.00
CA ILE A 56 -32.88 20.55 20.20
C ILE A 56 -31.83 21.04 21.20
N LYS A 57 -31.10 22.12 20.88
CA LYS A 57 -30.05 22.69 21.74
C LYS A 57 -29.73 24.14 21.40
N ARG A 58 -29.13 24.87 22.35
CA ARG A 58 -28.41 26.12 22.08
C ARG A 58 -27.08 25.79 21.40
N ILE A 59 -26.64 26.66 20.51
CA ILE A 59 -25.41 26.49 19.74
C ILE A 59 -24.56 27.76 19.81
N SER A 60 -23.24 27.63 19.72
CA SER A 60 -22.34 28.78 19.71
C SER A 60 -22.39 29.53 18.37
N ASP A 61 -21.89 30.77 18.33
CA ASP A 61 -21.71 31.52 17.07
C ASP A 61 -20.84 30.78 16.06
N GLU A 62 -19.89 29.96 16.52
CA GLU A 62 -19.04 29.12 15.67
C GLU A 62 -19.82 27.94 15.07
N GLU A 63 -20.69 27.30 15.85
CA GLU A 63 -21.59 26.25 15.36
C GLU A 63 -22.65 26.81 14.40
N MET A 64 -23.14 28.04 14.63
CA MET A 64 -24.05 28.76 13.73
C MET A 64 -23.39 28.97 12.35
N LYS A 65 -22.12 29.42 12.33
CA LYS A 65 -21.30 29.62 11.12
C LYS A 65 -20.86 28.32 10.44
N SER A 66 -20.85 27.19 11.16
CA SER A 66 -20.40 25.89 10.62
C SER A 66 -21.32 25.31 9.53
N ARG A 67 -22.54 25.83 9.37
CA ARG A 67 -23.47 25.44 8.29
C ARG A 67 -23.30 26.27 7.01
N ASP A 68 -22.68 27.44 7.07
CA ASP A 68 -22.38 28.26 5.88
C ASP A 68 -21.14 27.75 5.11
N ARG A 69 -20.45 26.72 5.61
CA ARG A 69 -19.39 26.00 4.88
C ARG A 69 -19.85 24.67 4.28
N SER A 70 -21.15 24.37 4.32
CA SER A 70 -21.76 23.31 3.51
C SER A 70 -22.75 23.95 2.55
N PHE A 71 -22.37 24.01 1.26
CA PHE A 71 -23.07 24.68 0.15
C PHE A 71 -22.79 26.18 -0.03
N SER A 72 -21.57 26.51 -0.46
CA SER A 72 -21.38 27.43 -1.58
C SER A 72 -20.17 27.00 -2.41
N ASN A 73 -20.44 26.56 -3.63
CA ASN A 73 -19.48 26.64 -4.71
C ASN A 73 -19.41 28.13 -5.08
N ASN A 74 -18.29 28.79 -4.79
CA ASN A 74 -17.72 29.71 -5.76
C ASN A 74 -16.21 29.79 -5.53
N ARG A 75 -15.49 29.23 -6.50
CA ARG A 75 -14.05 29.42 -6.66
C ARG A 75 -13.88 30.80 -7.28
N ASN A 76 -13.36 31.74 -6.51
CA ASN A 76 -12.56 32.81 -7.09
C ASN A 76 -11.11 32.57 -6.68
N ASN A 77 -10.28 32.46 -7.71
CA ASN A 77 -8.85 32.49 -7.62
C ASN A 77 -8.44 33.82 -6.96
N ASN A 78 -7.81 33.72 -5.80
CA ASN A 78 -6.68 34.55 -5.47
C ASN A 78 -5.68 33.72 -4.68
N PHE A 79 -4.55 33.46 -5.33
CA PHE A 79 -3.34 32.93 -4.74
C PHE A 79 -2.88 33.84 -3.60
N LYS A 80 -3.22 33.49 -2.37
CA LYS A 80 -2.39 33.73 -1.18
C LYS A 80 -2.53 32.52 -0.28
N GLY A 81 -1.40 31.88 0.02
CA GLY A 81 -1.33 30.61 0.73
C GLY A 81 -2.05 30.64 2.07
N ASN A 82 -3.21 29.99 2.13
CA ASN A 82 -3.78 29.58 3.40
C ASN A 82 -3.18 28.21 3.75
N LYS A 83 -2.32 28.19 4.77
CA LYS A 83 -1.94 26.96 5.48
C LYS A 83 -3.23 26.21 5.83
N SER A 84 -3.46 25.09 5.14
CA SER A 84 -4.45 24.09 5.55
C SER A 84 -4.12 23.70 6.98
N ASN A 85 -4.97 24.06 7.95
CA ASN A 85 -4.85 23.49 9.29
C ASN A 85 -5.07 21.99 9.13
N SER A 86 -3.96 21.24 9.15
CA SER A 86 -3.95 19.79 9.00
C SER A 86 -4.88 19.19 10.05
N LYS A 87 -5.90 18.46 9.61
CA LYS A 87 -6.76 17.71 10.53
C LYS A 87 -5.88 16.76 11.34
N GLU A 88 -6.19 16.61 12.63
CA GLU A 88 -5.46 15.68 13.50
C GLU A 88 -5.36 14.28 12.87
N PRO A 89 -4.16 13.67 12.87
CA PRO A 89 -3.96 12.34 12.32
C PRO A 89 -4.81 11.29 13.03
N VAL A 90 -5.37 10.33 12.27
CA VAL A 90 -5.98 9.14 12.84
C VAL A 90 -4.86 8.19 13.28
N LYS A 91 -4.71 8.00 14.58
CA LYS A 91 -3.75 7.04 15.15
C LYS A 91 -4.36 5.65 15.16
N VAL A 92 -3.65 4.67 14.60
CA VAL A 92 -4.08 3.28 14.50
C VAL A 92 -3.11 2.42 15.28
N LYS A 93 -3.58 1.75 16.33
CA LYS A 93 -2.79 0.72 17.03
C LYS A 93 -3.31 -0.69 16.71
N GLN A 94 -4.63 -0.85 16.69
CA GLN A 94 -5.31 -2.10 16.39
C GLN A 94 -5.22 -2.42 14.90
N TYR A 95 -4.12 -3.06 14.54
CA TYR A 95 -3.81 -3.53 13.20
C TYR A 95 -3.05 -4.85 13.32
N PRO A 96 -3.24 -5.84 12.43
CA PRO A 96 -2.81 -7.21 12.71
C PRO A 96 -1.30 -7.43 12.62
N TYR A 97 -0.56 -6.43 12.12
CA TYR A 97 0.89 -6.42 12.10
C TYR A 97 1.44 -5.07 12.54
N ASN A 98 2.71 -5.08 12.92
CA ASN A 98 3.51 -3.89 13.16
C ASN A 98 4.97 -4.18 12.80
N PHE A 99 5.87 -3.23 13.05
CA PHE A 99 7.27 -3.34 12.68
C PHE A 99 8.14 -3.27 13.92
N VAL A 100 9.01 -4.27 14.09
CA VAL A 100 10.12 -4.22 15.03
C VAL A 100 11.18 -3.30 14.43
N SER A 101 11.51 -2.23 15.14
CA SER A 101 12.42 -1.20 14.67
C SER A 101 13.82 -1.73 14.44
N LEU A 102 14.54 -1.14 13.48
CA LEU A 102 15.93 -1.50 13.18
C LEU A 102 16.91 -0.83 14.17
N LYS A 103 16.58 0.37 14.65
CA LYS A 103 17.55 1.27 15.27
C LYS A 103 17.22 1.59 16.72
N ASP A 104 18.25 1.47 17.56
CA ASP A 104 18.48 2.34 18.72
C ASP A 104 19.77 3.15 18.46
N LYS A 105 19.93 4.33 19.07
CA LYS A 105 21.08 5.23 18.83
C LYS A 105 22.44 4.58 19.13
N ASN A 106 22.46 3.49 19.90
CA ASN A 106 23.67 2.81 20.37
C ASN A 106 23.82 1.38 19.83
N ASP A 107 22.92 0.93 18.96
CA ASP A 107 22.90 -0.44 18.45
C ASP A 107 23.79 -0.56 17.20
N VAL A 108 24.88 -1.31 17.30
CA VAL A 108 25.80 -1.59 16.18
C VAL A 108 25.55 -3.00 15.65
N VAL A 109 25.42 -3.13 14.33
CA VAL A 109 25.40 -4.43 13.65
C VAL A 109 26.79 -5.07 13.74
N ASP A 110 26.88 -6.25 14.35
CA ASP A 110 28.12 -7.03 14.39
C ASP A 110 28.43 -7.64 13.00
N ARG A 111 29.22 -6.90 12.23
CA ARG A 111 29.71 -7.31 10.90
C ARG A 111 31.14 -7.80 10.99
N ARG A 112 31.34 -9.07 10.66
CA ARG A 112 32.67 -9.71 10.70
C ARG A 112 32.72 -10.94 9.81
N GLU A 113 33.93 -11.42 9.57
CA GLU A 113 34.18 -12.68 8.88
C GLU A 113 33.59 -13.88 9.65
N ARG A 114 33.20 -14.92 8.89
CA ARG A 114 32.77 -16.20 9.47
C ARG A 114 33.95 -16.85 10.21
N LYS A 115 33.73 -17.19 11.48
CA LYS A 115 34.62 -18.07 12.26
C LYS A 115 33.94 -19.42 12.45
N LEU A 116 34.68 -20.50 12.23
CA LEU A 116 34.20 -21.85 12.49
C LEU A 116 34.31 -22.15 13.99
N GLY A 117 33.22 -22.61 14.58
CA GLY A 117 33.21 -23.18 15.92
C GLY A 117 33.32 -24.69 15.90
N THR A 118 33.14 -25.31 17.06
CA THR A 118 33.33 -26.75 17.27
C THR A 118 32.03 -27.55 17.32
N ASN A 119 30.88 -26.88 17.23
CA ASN A 119 29.59 -27.53 17.44
C ASN A 119 28.96 -27.95 16.10
N THR A 120 28.93 -29.25 15.86
CA THR A 120 28.18 -29.90 14.77
C THR A 120 27.18 -30.85 15.40
N GLY A 121 25.95 -30.89 14.89
CA GLY A 121 24.90 -31.68 15.53
C GLY A 121 23.51 -31.50 14.95
N LYS A 122 22.52 -31.97 15.71
CA LYS A 122 21.10 -31.99 15.36
C LYS A 122 20.23 -31.59 16.56
N LEU A 123 19.22 -30.75 16.31
CA LEU A 123 18.13 -30.46 17.23
C LEU A 123 16.86 -31.17 16.73
N VAL A 124 16.33 -32.10 17.52
CA VAL A 124 15.04 -32.75 17.24
C VAL A 124 13.94 -31.88 17.84
N CYS A 125 13.08 -31.33 16.99
CA CYS A 125 12.12 -30.31 17.36
C CYS A 125 10.68 -30.79 17.23
N LYS A 126 9.81 -30.29 18.11
CA LYS A 126 8.37 -30.49 18.06
C LYS A 126 7.66 -29.15 17.99
N LEU A 127 6.81 -28.96 16.98
CA LEU A 127 5.96 -27.79 16.80
C LEU A 127 4.51 -28.15 17.15
N LEU A 128 3.86 -27.31 17.94
CA LEU A 128 2.45 -27.41 18.32
C LEU A 128 1.74 -26.11 17.95
N ASN A 129 0.75 -26.17 17.06
CA ASN A 129 -0.02 -24.97 16.72
C ASN A 129 -1.11 -24.69 17.78
N LYS A 130 -1.24 -23.42 18.16
CA LYS A 130 -2.18 -22.91 19.17
C LYS A 130 -3.36 -22.15 18.59
N THR A 131 -3.30 -21.90 17.29
CA THR A 131 -4.39 -21.36 16.46
C THR A 131 -4.40 -22.15 15.16
N PRO A 132 -5.47 -22.08 14.36
CA PRO A 132 -5.50 -22.73 13.05
C PRO A 132 -4.28 -22.40 12.23
N LEU A 133 -3.82 -23.37 11.45
CA LEU A 133 -2.61 -23.27 10.64
C LEU A 133 -2.96 -23.52 9.17
N PHE A 134 -2.30 -22.78 8.28
CA PHE A 134 -2.39 -23.04 6.86
C PHE A 134 -1.03 -22.84 6.19
N ILE A 135 -0.59 -23.85 5.46
CA ILE A 135 0.57 -23.80 4.57
C ILE A 135 0.03 -23.99 3.15
N MET A 136 0.35 -23.06 2.25
CA MET A 136 -0.15 -23.09 0.88
C MET A 136 0.45 -24.27 0.13
N GLY A 137 -0.41 -25.17 -0.36
CA GLY A 137 -0.06 -26.21 -1.32
C GLY A 137 -0.74 -25.98 -2.66
N GLU A 138 -1.43 -27.01 -3.15
CA GLU A 138 -2.18 -26.94 -4.41
C GLU A 138 -3.25 -25.84 -4.36
N SER A 139 -3.37 -25.10 -5.46
CA SER A 139 -4.33 -24.00 -5.57
C SER A 139 -4.99 -23.97 -6.94
N GLU A 140 -6.30 -23.72 -6.95
CA GLU A 140 -7.10 -23.49 -8.15
C GLU A 140 -7.67 -22.08 -8.12
N GLN A 141 -7.64 -21.36 -9.25
CA GLN A 141 -8.23 -20.04 -9.38
C GLN A 141 -9.37 -20.05 -10.39
N ASP A 142 -10.52 -19.47 -10.02
CA ASP A 142 -11.66 -19.33 -10.93
C ASP A 142 -11.54 -18.09 -11.83
N SER A 143 -12.46 -17.97 -12.81
CA SER A 143 -12.50 -16.83 -13.75
C SER A 143 -12.80 -15.47 -13.10
N LYS A 144 -13.26 -15.47 -11.85
CA LYS A 144 -13.53 -14.27 -11.05
C LYS A 144 -12.35 -13.92 -10.13
N GLY A 145 -11.27 -14.70 -10.17
CA GLY A 145 -10.05 -14.50 -9.40
C GLY A 145 -10.08 -15.10 -7.99
N HIS A 146 -11.12 -15.83 -7.61
CA HIS A 146 -11.20 -16.52 -6.31
C HIS A 146 -10.26 -17.73 -6.30
N THR A 147 -9.46 -17.87 -5.24
CA THR A 147 -8.57 -19.03 -5.07
C THR A 147 -9.12 -20.03 -4.06
N LYS A 148 -9.11 -21.31 -4.43
CA LYS A 148 -9.29 -22.43 -3.48
C LYS A 148 -7.93 -23.07 -3.26
N GLU A 149 -7.51 -23.17 -2.01
CA GLU A 149 -6.16 -23.60 -1.66
C GLU A 149 -6.20 -24.73 -0.64
N ARG A 150 -5.46 -25.80 -0.94
CA ARG A 150 -5.30 -26.97 -0.07
C ARG A 150 -4.07 -26.83 0.81
N PHE A 151 -4.11 -27.50 1.95
CA PHE A 151 -2.96 -27.56 2.84
C PHE A 151 -1.83 -28.32 2.16
N TYR A 152 -0.61 -27.80 2.24
CA TYR A 152 0.55 -28.40 1.61
C TYR A 152 0.82 -29.82 2.12
N ARG A 153 0.95 -30.77 1.18
CA ARG A 153 1.21 -32.17 1.45
C ARG A 153 2.32 -32.67 0.55
N GLU A 154 3.13 -33.59 1.06
CA GLU A 154 4.04 -34.40 0.26
C GLU A 154 3.68 -35.86 0.47
N LYS A 155 3.41 -36.60 -0.62
CA LYS A 155 2.96 -38.00 -0.57
C LYS A 155 1.79 -38.22 0.40
N GLY A 156 0.85 -37.27 0.45
CA GLY A 156 -0.35 -37.30 1.29
C GLY A 156 -0.15 -36.83 2.75
N ILE A 157 1.08 -36.63 3.21
CA ILE A 157 1.39 -36.20 4.58
C ILE A 157 1.39 -34.67 4.63
N PRO A 158 0.63 -34.00 5.54
CA PRO A 158 0.73 -32.56 5.73
C PRO A 158 2.10 -32.11 6.22
N ILE A 159 2.65 -31.09 5.54
CA ILE A 159 4.02 -30.61 5.79
C ILE A 159 4.05 -29.10 6.05
N ILE A 160 4.90 -28.68 6.98
CA ILE A 160 5.43 -27.31 7.03
C ILE A 160 6.82 -27.33 6.39
N PRO A 161 7.01 -26.69 5.22
CA PRO A 161 8.29 -26.68 4.54
C PRO A 161 9.42 -26.13 5.41
N ALA A 162 10.60 -26.73 5.28
CA ALA A 162 11.84 -26.29 5.89
C ALA A 162 12.11 -24.80 5.67
N SER A 163 11.79 -24.28 4.48
CA SER A 163 11.92 -22.86 4.14
C SER A 163 11.02 -21.95 4.99
N SER A 164 9.80 -22.41 5.32
CA SER A 164 8.85 -21.68 6.18
C SER A 164 9.31 -21.67 7.64
N LEU A 165 9.81 -22.81 8.14
CA LEU A 165 10.42 -22.91 9.47
C LEU A 165 11.65 -22.00 9.57
N LYS A 166 12.60 -22.16 8.64
CA LYS A 166 13.82 -21.35 8.54
C LYS A 166 13.50 -19.86 8.48
N GLY A 167 12.50 -19.45 7.68
CA GLY A 167 12.07 -18.06 7.58
C GLY A 167 11.53 -17.49 8.90
N ALA A 168 10.71 -18.25 9.62
CA ALA A 168 10.18 -17.82 10.92
C ALA A 168 11.28 -17.68 11.97
N ILE A 169 12.16 -18.68 12.09
CA ILE A 169 13.29 -18.65 13.05
C ILE A 169 14.31 -17.57 12.66
N ARG A 170 14.66 -17.45 11.38
CA ARG A 170 15.58 -16.42 10.87
C ARG A 170 15.09 -15.01 11.21
N ASN A 171 13.79 -14.72 11.06
CA ASN A 171 13.25 -13.40 11.39
C ASN A 171 13.50 -13.02 12.87
N VAL A 172 13.38 -13.99 13.79
CA VAL A 172 13.71 -13.77 15.21
C VAL A 172 15.21 -13.53 15.35
N ILE A 173 16.06 -14.40 14.79
CA ILE A 173 17.53 -14.24 14.83
C ILE A 173 17.96 -12.88 14.27
N ASP A 174 17.36 -12.43 13.16
CA ASP A 174 17.70 -11.17 12.51
C ASP A 174 17.47 -9.98 13.44
N VAL A 175 16.44 -10.02 14.29
CA VAL A 175 16.19 -8.99 15.30
C VAL A 175 17.16 -9.11 16.48
N LEU A 176 17.31 -10.32 17.04
CA LEU A 176 18.20 -10.56 18.19
C LEU A 176 19.63 -10.07 17.92
N THR A 177 20.08 -10.23 16.68
CA THR A 177 21.46 -9.97 16.25
C THR A 177 21.65 -8.69 15.44
N ASN A 178 20.59 -7.90 15.24
CA ASN A 178 20.60 -6.72 14.35
C ASN A 178 21.16 -7.04 12.95
N SER A 179 20.85 -8.22 12.40
CA SER A 179 21.35 -8.62 11.09
C SER A 179 20.77 -7.79 9.94
N VAL A 180 21.17 -8.04 8.70
CA VAL A 180 20.63 -7.35 7.52
C VAL A 180 19.13 -7.62 7.29
N ILE A 181 18.47 -6.77 6.50
CA ILE A 181 17.12 -6.99 5.99
C ILE A 181 17.20 -7.35 4.49
N ARG A 182 16.42 -8.35 4.07
CA ARG A 182 16.48 -8.90 2.68
C ARG A 182 15.16 -8.82 1.92
N ASN A 183 14.03 -8.72 2.61
CA ASN A 183 12.70 -8.75 2.01
C ASN A 183 12.13 -7.33 1.90
N VAL A 184 12.83 -6.46 1.16
CA VAL A 184 12.43 -5.08 0.92
C VAL A 184 12.43 -4.85 -0.58
N GLU A 185 11.40 -4.17 -1.09
CA GLU A 185 11.27 -3.81 -2.50
C GLU A 185 12.46 -2.91 -2.92
N ASP A 186 13.18 -3.33 -3.94
CA ASP A 186 14.30 -2.61 -4.56
C ASP A 186 13.84 -1.68 -5.69
N GLU A 187 12.67 -1.93 -6.28
CA GLU A 187 12.05 -1.06 -7.26
C GLU A 187 11.40 0.20 -6.65
N LYS A 188 11.54 1.33 -7.34
CA LYS A 188 10.84 2.57 -6.95
C LYS A 188 9.33 2.38 -7.12
N LEU A 189 8.58 2.67 -6.06
CA LEU A 189 7.12 2.61 -6.05
C LEU A 189 6.48 3.70 -6.91
N GLU A 190 5.19 3.54 -7.24
CA GLU A 190 4.40 4.51 -8.01
C GLU A 190 3.48 5.34 -7.10
N GLN A 191 3.39 6.64 -7.34
CA GLN A 191 2.38 7.54 -6.76
C GLN A 191 1.45 8.11 -7.81
N ARG A 192 0.16 8.22 -7.47
CA ARG A 192 -0.83 8.87 -8.31
C ARG A 192 -1.02 10.31 -7.88
N ILE A 193 -0.85 11.24 -8.82
CA ILE A 193 -1.11 12.66 -8.58
C ILE A 193 -2.61 12.93 -8.64
N GLY A 194 -3.11 13.76 -7.72
CA GLY A 194 -4.52 14.14 -7.66
C GLY A 194 -4.92 15.03 -8.83
N ALA A 195 -6.21 14.97 -9.22
CA ALA A 195 -6.74 15.81 -10.29
C ALA A 195 -6.49 17.30 -10.02
N GLY A 196 -5.91 18.00 -10.99
CA GLY A 196 -5.57 19.42 -10.90
C GLY A 196 -4.34 19.76 -10.04
N LYS A 197 -3.61 18.77 -9.51
CA LYS A 197 -2.35 18.97 -8.79
C LYS A 197 -1.10 18.86 -9.67
N PHE A 198 -1.26 18.33 -10.89
CA PHE A 198 -0.16 18.19 -11.85
C PHE A 198 -0.15 19.40 -12.78
N GLU A 199 0.69 20.38 -12.46
CA GLU A 199 0.92 21.56 -13.31
C GLU A 199 1.75 21.13 -14.52
N SER A 200 1.06 20.83 -15.62
CA SER A 200 1.65 20.23 -16.81
C SER A 200 1.91 21.24 -17.91
N VAL A 201 3.06 21.08 -18.56
CA VAL A 201 3.38 21.65 -19.87
C VAL A 201 3.19 20.55 -20.91
N PHE A 202 2.65 20.91 -22.08
CA PHE A 202 2.54 19.99 -23.21
C PHE A 202 3.80 20.09 -24.06
N GLY A 203 4.31 18.94 -24.51
CA GLY A 203 5.53 18.90 -25.31
C GLY A 203 5.49 17.80 -26.36
N ILE A 204 6.36 17.97 -27.34
CA ILE A 204 6.65 16.98 -28.39
C ILE A 204 8.14 16.64 -28.30
N ILE A 205 8.48 15.35 -28.30
CA ILE A 205 9.86 14.91 -28.21
C ILE A 205 10.61 15.30 -29.49
N GLU A 206 11.71 16.02 -29.34
CA GLU A 206 12.62 16.36 -30.44
C GLU A 206 13.80 15.39 -30.49
N SER A 207 14.32 14.96 -29.35
CA SER A 207 15.37 13.93 -29.26
C SER A 207 15.26 13.12 -27.98
N LEU A 208 15.71 11.86 -28.03
CA LEU A 208 15.77 10.97 -26.88
C LEU A 208 17.18 11.00 -26.26
N PRO A 209 17.34 10.68 -24.96
CA PRO A 209 18.66 10.65 -24.33
C PRO A 209 19.54 9.54 -24.93
N GLU A 210 20.70 9.91 -25.46
CA GLU A 210 21.64 8.99 -26.12
C GLU A 210 23.09 9.42 -25.88
N ASN A 211 24.01 8.46 -25.70
CA ASN A 211 25.46 8.70 -25.53
C ASN A 211 25.82 9.76 -24.47
N GLY A 212 25.11 9.74 -23.33
CA GLY A 212 25.34 10.67 -22.22
C GLY A 212 24.72 12.06 -22.41
N LYS A 213 24.04 12.32 -23.54
CA LYS A 213 23.27 13.56 -23.77
C LYS A 213 21.85 13.43 -23.22
N ASN A 214 21.31 14.54 -22.72
CA ASN A 214 19.91 14.65 -22.36
C ASN A 214 19.01 14.59 -23.61
N GLY A 215 17.78 14.10 -23.42
CA GLY A 215 16.75 14.23 -24.44
C GLY A 215 16.19 15.66 -24.44
N VAL A 216 15.54 16.05 -25.54
CA VAL A 216 14.98 17.39 -25.72
C VAL A 216 13.49 17.30 -26.07
N ILE A 217 12.68 18.11 -25.39
CA ILE A 217 11.25 18.31 -25.65
C ILE A 217 11.04 19.74 -26.14
N VAL A 218 10.32 19.89 -27.24
CA VAL A 218 9.86 21.20 -27.72
C VAL A 218 8.48 21.49 -27.12
N GLU A 219 8.33 22.68 -26.55
CA GLU A 219 7.06 23.13 -25.99
C GLU A 219 5.96 23.18 -27.07
N ALA A 220 4.83 22.57 -26.76
CA ALA A 220 3.68 22.51 -27.65
C ALA A 220 2.49 23.32 -27.11
N GLU A 221 1.79 23.96 -28.03
CA GLU A 221 0.47 24.52 -27.78
C GLU A 221 -0.59 23.43 -27.90
N ARG A 222 -1.53 23.39 -26.95
CA ARG A 222 -2.65 22.45 -26.95
C ARG A 222 -3.89 23.13 -27.52
N ILE A 223 -4.41 22.59 -28.61
CA ILE A 223 -5.72 22.92 -29.16
C ILE A 223 -6.70 21.82 -28.75
N LYS A 224 -7.85 22.19 -28.19
CA LYS A 224 -8.93 21.23 -27.91
C LYS A 224 -9.62 20.85 -29.21
N VAL A 225 -9.94 19.56 -29.36
CA VAL A 225 -10.68 19.04 -30.52
C VAL A 225 -11.93 18.38 -30.01
N LYS A 226 -13.11 18.91 -30.36
CA LYS A 226 -14.38 18.30 -29.95
C LYS A 226 -14.65 17.09 -30.86
N THR A 227 -14.56 15.90 -30.28
CA THR A 227 -14.69 14.63 -31.02
C THR A 227 -15.97 13.88 -30.69
N LYS A 228 -16.69 14.29 -29.63
CA LYS A 228 -17.95 13.66 -29.24
C LYS A 228 -19.04 14.69 -28.96
N GLU A 229 -20.26 14.32 -29.29
CA GLU A 229 -21.46 15.08 -28.95
C GLU A 229 -22.23 14.40 -27.83
N LYS A 230 -22.70 15.19 -26.86
CA LYS A 230 -23.50 14.66 -25.75
C LYS A 230 -24.97 14.64 -26.18
N ILE A 231 -25.58 13.46 -26.20
CA ILE A 231 -26.98 13.26 -26.54
C ILE A 231 -27.77 12.95 -25.27
N GLU A 232 -28.84 13.69 -25.01
CA GLU A 232 -29.74 13.40 -23.88
C GLU A 232 -30.74 12.29 -24.25
N ILE A 233 -30.84 11.27 -23.39
CA ILE A 233 -31.74 10.13 -23.59
C ILE A 233 -32.68 10.06 -22.37
N GLY A 234 -33.64 10.99 -22.31
CA GLY A 234 -34.65 11.06 -21.25
C GLY A 234 -34.16 11.61 -19.90
N HIS A 235 -34.97 11.44 -18.84
CA HIS A 235 -34.74 12.05 -17.52
C HIS A 235 -33.37 11.66 -16.93
N LYS A 236 -32.41 12.59 -16.99
CA LYS A 236 -31.07 12.52 -16.37
C LYS A 236 -30.14 11.40 -16.89
N LYS A 237 -30.39 10.86 -18.09
CA LYS A 237 -29.46 9.95 -18.77
C LYS A 237 -28.93 10.60 -20.04
N PHE A 238 -27.65 10.39 -20.33
CA PHE A 238 -26.98 10.90 -21.52
C PHE A 238 -26.12 9.81 -22.14
N ASN A 239 -25.98 9.86 -23.46
CA ASN A 239 -25.03 9.08 -24.24
C ASN A 239 -24.09 10.02 -24.99
N PHE A 240 -23.08 9.46 -25.66
CA PHE A 240 -22.16 10.21 -26.50
C PHE A 240 -22.15 9.62 -27.90
N GLU A 241 -22.34 10.48 -28.89
CA GLU A 241 -22.02 10.16 -30.28
C GLU A 241 -20.53 10.43 -30.49
N ASP A 242 -19.80 9.42 -30.98
CA ASP A 242 -18.35 9.46 -31.12
C ASP A 242 -17.95 9.66 -32.59
N ASN A 243 -17.55 10.88 -32.93
CA ASN A 243 -17.17 11.30 -34.27
C ASN A 243 -15.65 11.20 -34.51
N GLY A 244 -14.90 10.54 -33.62
CA GLY A 244 -13.43 10.47 -33.73
C GLY A 244 -12.93 9.87 -35.06
N LYS A 245 -13.68 8.94 -35.66
CA LYS A 245 -13.34 8.34 -36.97
C LYS A 245 -13.38 9.35 -38.13
N GLU A 246 -14.09 10.46 -37.97
CA GLU A 246 -14.12 11.52 -38.98
C GLU A 246 -12.85 12.37 -39.00
N PHE A 247 -12.15 12.42 -37.85
CA PHE A 247 -10.85 13.09 -37.72
C PHE A 247 -9.70 12.18 -38.15
N SER A 248 -9.79 10.89 -37.83
CA SER A 248 -8.81 9.88 -38.26
C SER A 248 -9.47 8.52 -38.47
N LYS A 249 -9.25 7.91 -39.65
CA LYS A 249 -9.71 6.55 -39.96
C LYS A 249 -9.06 5.49 -39.06
N LYS A 250 -7.89 5.79 -38.47
CA LYS A 250 -7.15 4.89 -37.57
C LYS A 250 -7.70 4.88 -36.14
N TYR A 251 -8.55 5.83 -35.78
CA TYR A 251 -9.05 5.96 -34.42
C TYR A 251 -9.96 4.78 -34.02
N ASN A 252 -9.67 4.24 -32.83
CA ASN A 252 -10.52 3.32 -32.10
C ASN A 252 -10.86 3.90 -30.73
N ASN A 253 -12.15 3.90 -30.37
CA ASN A 253 -12.63 4.44 -29.10
C ASN A 253 -12.11 3.69 -27.86
N LYS A 254 -11.69 2.42 -28.02
CA LYS A 254 -11.10 1.62 -26.93
C LYS A 254 -9.64 1.98 -26.67
N ASP A 255 -8.88 2.23 -27.73
CA ASP A 255 -7.41 2.19 -27.67
C ASP A 255 -6.75 3.56 -27.63
N GLY A 256 -7.48 4.61 -28.01
CA GLY A 256 -6.88 5.92 -28.27
C GLY A 256 -6.00 5.90 -29.51
N LEU A 257 -5.27 6.99 -29.74
CA LEU A 257 -4.45 7.18 -30.95
C LEU A 257 -3.47 8.35 -30.74
N ILE A 258 -2.24 8.17 -31.22
CA ILE A 258 -1.33 9.27 -31.53
C ILE A 258 -1.13 9.25 -33.04
N GLU A 259 -1.44 10.36 -33.71
CA GLU A 259 -1.24 10.51 -35.15
C GLU A 259 -0.53 11.82 -35.46
N ARG A 260 0.60 11.70 -36.16
CA ARG A 260 1.35 12.85 -36.69
C ARG A 260 0.63 13.39 -37.92
N VAL A 261 0.37 14.70 -37.93
CA VAL A 261 -0.42 15.38 -38.97
C VAL A 261 0.29 16.64 -39.45
N LYS A 262 0.14 16.97 -40.73
CA LYS A 262 0.64 18.21 -41.34
C LYS A 262 -0.46 19.25 -41.38
N LEU A 263 -0.16 20.46 -40.94
CA LEU A 263 -1.12 21.55 -40.79
C LEU A 263 -0.66 22.83 -41.50
N LYS A 264 -1.61 23.62 -41.99
CA LYS A 264 -1.36 24.99 -42.47
C LYS A 264 -0.90 25.89 -41.33
N ASP A 265 0.02 26.82 -41.60
CA ASP A 265 0.48 27.82 -40.61
C ASP A 265 -0.66 28.68 -40.03
N SER A 266 -1.78 28.83 -40.76
CA SER A 266 -2.97 29.52 -40.28
C SER A 266 -3.58 28.91 -39.01
N ILE A 267 -3.23 27.67 -38.63
CA ILE A 267 -3.66 27.05 -37.37
C ILE A 267 -3.23 27.85 -36.13
N TYR A 268 -2.10 28.58 -36.21
CA TYR A 268 -1.65 29.44 -35.11
C TYR A 268 -2.57 30.63 -34.87
N ASN A 269 -3.33 31.04 -35.89
CA ASN A 269 -4.27 32.17 -35.82
C ASN A 269 -5.66 31.76 -35.32
N LEU A 270 -5.85 30.49 -34.91
CA LEU A 270 -7.11 30.01 -34.36
C LEU A 270 -7.49 30.82 -33.11
N LYS A 271 -8.68 31.41 -33.11
CA LYS A 271 -9.16 32.24 -31.99
C LYS A 271 -9.50 31.39 -30.78
N GLU A 272 -9.26 31.94 -29.60
CA GLU A 272 -9.72 31.33 -28.37
C GLU A 272 -11.23 31.42 -28.26
N THR A 273 -11.85 30.35 -27.78
CA THR A 273 -13.30 30.25 -27.60
C THR A 273 -13.60 30.03 -26.13
N GLU A 274 -14.69 30.65 -25.64
CA GLU A 274 -15.18 30.36 -24.31
C GLU A 274 -15.89 29.00 -24.27
N ILE A 275 -15.33 28.06 -23.52
CA ILE A 275 -15.82 26.69 -23.36
C ILE A 275 -16.45 26.53 -21.98
N LYS A 276 -17.75 26.23 -21.94
CA LYS A 276 -18.45 25.86 -20.71
C LYS A 276 -18.07 24.44 -20.30
N ILE A 277 -17.34 24.30 -19.19
CA ILE A 277 -16.96 22.99 -18.65
C ILE A 277 -18.10 22.43 -17.78
N LYS A 278 -18.67 23.27 -16.91
CA LYS A 278 -19.77 22.98 -15.99
C LYS A 278 -20.56 24.27 -15.72
N PRO A 279 -21.79 24.19 -15.15
CA PRO A 279 -22.53 25.40 -14.78
C PRO A 279 -21.68 26.36 -13.92
N GLY A 280 -21.49 27.59 -14.39
CA GLY A 280 -20.69 28.63 -13.73
C GLY A 280 -19.17 28.54 -13.89
N VAL A 281 -18.64 27.59 -14.67
CA VAL A 281 -17.19 27.46 -14.94
C VAL A 281 -16.93 27.45 -16.44
N THR A 282 -16.37 28.55 -16.95
CA THR A 282 -15.90 28.68 -18.32
C THR A 282 -14.37 28.69 -18.36
N THR A 283 -13.81 28.21 -19.48
CA THR A 283 -12.39 28.33 -19.79
C THR A 283 -12.25 28.90 -21.18
N VAL A 284 -11.26 29.74 -21.41
CA VAL A 284 -10.98 30.31 -22.73
C VAL A 284 -9.81 29.53 -23.33
N GLU A 285 -10.06 28.79 -24.41
CA GLU A 285 -9.04 27.95 -25.06
C GLU A 285 -9.28 27.89 -26.57
N LYS A 286 -8.21 27.63 -27.35
CA LYS A 286 -8.33 27.27 -28.76
C LYS A 286 -9.11 25.97 -28.92
N LEU A 287 -10.14 26.00 -29.76
CA LEU A 287 -11.07 24.89 -29.97
C LEU A 287 -11.31 24.66 -31.46
N ILE A 288 -11.19 23.41 -31.88
CA ILE A 288 -11.73 22.91 -33.14
C ILE A 288 -13.05 22.20 -32.82
N THR A 289 -14.12 22.67 -33.43
CA THR A 289 -15.51 22.31 -33.07
C THR A 289 -16.01 21.03 -33.72
N ASN A 290 -15.47 20.66 -34.88
CA ASN A 290 -15.86 19.46 -35.62
C ASN A 290 -14.79 19.03 -36.65
N SER A 291 -15.01 17.88 -37.28
CA SER A 291 -14.10 17.29 -38.27
C SER A 291 -13.99 18.13 -39.55
N GLY A 292 -15.05 18.84 -39.95
CA GLY A 292 -15.06 19.72 -41.11
C GLY A 292 -14.14 20.93 -40.93
N GLU A 293 -14.16 21.55 -39.74
CA GLU A 293 -13.22 22.61 -39.37
C GLU A 293 -11.79 22.09 -39.33
N TYR A 294 -11.55 20.95 -38.69
CA TYR A 294 -10.23 20.31 -38.63
C TYR A 294 -9.62 20.12 -40.02
N LYS A 295 -10.38 19.56 -40.97
CA LYS A 295 -9.92 19.31 -42.35
C LYS A 295 -9.53 20.57 -43.13
N LYS A 296 -9.98 21.77 -42.74
CA LYS A 296 -9.54 23.02 -43.38
C LYS A 296 -8.06 23.32 -43.14
N TYR A 297 -7.53 22.82 -42.02
CA TYR A 297 -6.15 23.04 -41.60
C TYR A 297 -5.22 21.89 -41.98
N VAL A 298 -5.72 20.67 -42.14
CA VAL A 298 -4.92 19.50 -42.56
C VAL A 298 -4.51 19.63 -44.03
N ILE A 299 -3.25 19.30 -44.33
CA ILE A 299 -2.69 19.27 -45.69
C ILE A 299 -1.84 18.02 -45.89
N ASP A 300 -1.63 17.65 -47.15
CA ASP A 300 -0.79 16.50 -47.54
C ASP A 300 0.65 16.91 -47.94
N ASP A 301 0.98 18.21 -47.92
CA ASP A 301 2.26 18.78 -48.34
C ASP A 301 3.36 18.66 -47.26
N GLU A 302 4.62 18.49 -47.70
CA GLU A 302 5.80 18.38 -46.84
C GLU A 302 6.12 19.68 -46.07
N ASN A 303 5.72 20.83 -46.61
CA ASN A 303 6.01 22.17 -46.06
C ASN A 303 5.09 22.60 -44.89
N GLY A 304 4.19 21.72 -44.44
CA GLY A 304 3.27 22.00 -43.33
C GLY A 304 3.91 21.95 -41.94
N VAL A 305 3.29 22.67 -40.99
CA VAL A 305 3.62 22.58 -39.56
C VAL A 305 3.31 21.16 -39.09
N GLN A 306 4.29 20.50 -38.49
CA GLN A 306 4.13 19.16 -37.93
C GLN A 306 3.37 19.25 -36.60
N GLY A 307 2.14 18.75 -36.57
CA GLY A 307 1.33 18.60 -35.37
C GLY A 307 1.12 17.14 -34.98
N VAL A 308 0.49 16.93 -33.82
CA VAL A 308 0.14 15.61 -33.28
C VAL A 308 -1.30 15.60 -32.79
N LEU A 309 -2.15 14.84 -33.47
CA LEU A 309 -3.51 14.55 -33.03
C LEU A 309 -3.46 13.43 -31.99
N TRP A 310 -3.89 13.72 -30.77
CA TRP A 310 -3.75 12.84 -29.62
C TRP A 310 -5.11 12.53 -28.98
N PHE A 311 -5.59 11.31 -29.26
CA PHE A 311 -6.71 10.67 -28.59
C PHE A 311 -6.20 9.92 -27.36
N SER A 312 -6.40 10.49 -26.17
CA SER A 312 -6.00 9.82 -24.93
C SER A 312 -6.96 8.68 -24.58
N SER A 313 -6.58 7.84 -23.60
CA SER A 313 -7.42 6.70 -23.17
C SER A 313 -8.86 7.11 -22.83
N PRO A 314 -9.85 6.22 -23.08
CA PRO A 314 -11.26 6.52 -22.88
C PRO A 314 -11.57 6.85 -21.42
N ILE A 315 -12.24 7.98 -21.22
CA ILE A 315 -12.73 8.43 -19.91
C ILE A 315 -14.21 8.78 -20.07
N PHE A 316 -15.06 8.25 -19.19
CA PHE A 316 -16.50 8.53 -19.21
C PHE A 316 -16.76 10.04 -19.09
N GLY A 317 -17.56 10.58 -20.00
CA GLY A 317 -17.89 12.01 -20.04
C GLY A 317 -16.89 12.90 -20.78
N LYS A 318 -15.79 12.33 -21.31
CA LYS A 318 -14.82 13.09 -22.10
C LYS A 318 -15.32 13.28 -23.54
N ILE A 319 -15.39 14.54 -23.97
CA ILE A 319 -15.87 14.94 -25.30
C ILE A 319 -14.81 15.67 -26.14
N HIS A 320 -13.70 16.07 -25.52
CA HIS A 320 -12.60 16.77 -26.18
C HIS A 320 -11.33 15.95 -26.14
N GLU A 321 -10.63 15.93 -27.27
CA GLU A 321 -9.28 15.42 -27.46
C GLU A 321 -8.31 16.57 -27.70
N LYS A 322 -7.06 16.25 -28.02
CA LYS A 322 -5.98 17.24 -28.11
C LYS A 322 -5.34 17.21 -29.50
N LEU A 323 -5.09 18.38 -30.06
CA LEU A 323 -4.15 18.58 -31.16
C LEU A 323 -2.98 19.39 -30.59
N LEU A 324 -1.78 18.82 -30.59
CA LEU A 324 -0.57 19.51 -30.17
C LEU A 324 0.17 20.05 -31.38
N ILE A 325 0.58 21.31 -31.32
CA ILE A 325 1.44 21.94 -32.33
C ILE A 325 2.66 22.57 -31.63
N PRO A 326 3.89 22.44 -32.15
CA PRO A 326 5.05 23.14 -31.61
C PRO A 326 4.77 24.64 -31.57
N LYS A 327 5.15 25.34 -30.50
CA LYS A 327 5.02 26.81 -30.46
C LYS A 327 6.04 27.45 -31.42
N LYS A 328 5.65 28.51 -32.16
CA LYS A 328 6.56 29.23 -33.09
C LYS A 328 7.88 29.65 -32.43
N ASN A 329 7.82 30.12 -31.18
CA ASN A 329 8.97 30.45 -30.33
C ASN A 329 8.97 29.57 -29.07
N GLY A 330 8.66 28.28 -29.23
CA GLY A 330 8.56 27.32 -28.13
C GLY A 330 9.89 27.13 -27.41
N ARG A 331 9.83 27.03 -26.08
CA ARG A 331 11.01 26.69 -25.30
C ARG A 331 11.40 25.24 -25.56
N LYS A 332 12.69 24.96 -25.43
CA LYS A 332 13.21 23.60 -25.40
C LYS A 332 13.51 23.22 -23.96
N PHE A 333 13.14 22.01 -23.59
CA PHE A 333 13.35 21.46 -22.26
C PHE A 333 14.19 20.20 -22.35
N GLU A 334 15.22 20.13 -21.53
CA GLU A 334 16.05 18.93 -21.41
C GLU A 334 15.47 17.97 -20.37
N PHE A 335 15.53 16.67 -20.65
CA PHE A 335 15.19 15.62 -19.68
C PHE A 335 16.29 14.56 -19.64
N SER A 336 16.54 14.03 -18.44
CA SER A 336 17.64 13.09 -18.22
C SER A 336 17.30 11.68 -18.70
N LYS A 337 18.34 10.83 -18.81
CA LYS A 337 18.16 9.39 -19.04
C LYS A 337 17.36 8.71 -17.93
N GLU A 338 17.55 9.11 -16.67
CA GLU A 338 16.79 8.55 -15.54
C GLU A 338 15.29 8.84 -15.67
N GLU A 339 14.93 10.10 -16.00
CA GLU A 339 13.54 10.50 -16.21
C GLU A 339 12.90 9.75 -17.39
N TYR A 340 13.68 9.54 -18.46
CA TYR A 340 13.22 8.75 -19.61
C TYR A 340 12.93 7.28 -19.26
N GLU A 341 13.79 6.65 -18.46
CA GLU A 341 13.57 5.26 -18.01
C GLU A 341 12.38 5.14 -17.04
N ASP A 342 12.20 6.12 -16.14
CA ASP A 342 11.03 6.16 -15.26
C ASP A 342 9.73 6.32 -16.08
N PHE A 343 9.75 7.12 -17.16
CA PHE A 343 8.59 7.26 -18.04
C PHE A 343 8.28 5.98 -18.83
N LYS A 344 9.31 5.35 -19.41
CA LYS A 344 9.19 4.05 -20.08
C LYS A 344 8.61 2.97 -19.16
N TYR A 345 9.05 2.95 -17.91
CA TYR A 345 8.52 2.04 -16.89
C TYR A 345 7.00 2.24 -16.73
N ILE A 346 6.52 3.48 -16.56
CA ILE A 346 5.09 3.77 -16.39
C ILE A 346 4.27 3.40 -17.64
N ILE A 347 4.84 3.57 -18.84
CA ILE A 347 4.23 3.11 -20.11
C ILE A 347 4.09 1.59 -20.13
N LYS A 348 5.17 0.86 -19.80
CA LYS A 348 5.16 -0.61 -19.74
C LYS A 348 4.12 -1.13 -18.74
N GLN A 349 4.08 -0.55 -17.54
CA GLN A 349 3.10 -0.88 -16.49
C GLN A 349 1.65 -0.61 -16.92
N ARG A 350 1.44 0.35 -17.82
CA ARG A 350 0.12 0.61 -18.41
C ARG A 350 -0.25 -0.47 -19.43
N ALA A 351 0.66 -0.82 -20.33
CA ALA A 351 0.47 -1.86 -21.34
C ALA A 351 0.20 -3.24 -20.70
N GLU A 352 0.95 -3.61 -19.66
CA GLU A 352 0.76 -4.88 -18.95
C GLU A 352 -0.61 -4.98 -18.26
N ARG A 353 -1.13 -3.88 -17.71
CA ARG A 353 -2.48 -3.87 -17.13
C ARG A 353 -3.58 -4.08 -18.17
N ILE A 354 -3.36 -3.62 -19.40
CA ILE A 354 -4.27 -3.86 -20.53
C ILE A 354 -4.20 -5.33 -20.95
N LYS A 355 -2.99 -5.86 -21.19
CA LYS A 355 -2.76 -7.28 -21.53
C LYS A 355 -3.37 -8.25 -20.51
N ASN A 356 -3.26 -7.93 -19.23
CA ASN A 356 -3.77 -8.76 -18.14
C ASN A 356 -5.27 -8.56 -17.85
N GLY A 357 -6.01 -7.84 -18.70
CA GLY A 357 -7.45 -7.60 -18.56
C GLY A 357 -7.84 -6.75 -17.33
N LYS A 358 -6.88 -6.14 -16.64
CA LYS A 358 -7.13 -5.26 -15.48
C LYS A 358 -7.66 -3.89 -15.92
N ASP A 359 -7.48 -3.53 -17.19
CA ASP A 359 -8.17 -2.40 -17.81
C ASP A 359 -9.14 -2.90 -18.87
N ILE A 360 -10.43 -2.94 -18.51
CA ILE A 360 -11.51 -3.44 -19.37
C ILE A 360 -11.89 -2.47 -20.50
N ASN A 361 -11.39 -1.24 -20.48
CA ASN A 361 -11.83 -0.20 -21.42
C ASN A 361 -10.90 -0.02 -22.63
N SER A 362 -9.76 -0.71 -22.64
CA SER A 362 -8.76 -0.62 -23.71
C SER A 362 -8.24 -2.00 -24.09
N SER A 363 -8.02 -2.24 -25.39
CA SER A 363 -7.42 -3.47 -25.92
C SER A 363 -5.93 -3.31 -26.22
N THR A 364 -5.51 -2.10 -26.57
CA THR A 364 -4.11 -1.73 -26.83
C THR A 364 -3.80 -0.35 -26.24
N PHE A 365 -2.53 0.03 -26.25
CA PHE A 365 -2.07 1.36 -25.84
C PHE A 365 -1.26 1.99 -26.98
N TYR A 366 -1.49 3.26 -27.28
CA TYR A 366 -0.81 3.97 -28.37
C TYR A 366 0.72 4.13 -28.18
N TYR A 367 1.25 3.77 -27.01
CA TYR A 367 2.69 3.64 -26.72
C TYR A 367 3.18 2.17 -26.67
N ASP A 368 2.40 1.21 -27.16
CA ASP A 368 2.84 -0.20 -27.29
C ASP A 368 4.01 -0.32 -28.28
N LYS A 369 4.11 0.60 -29.24
CA LYS A 369 5.33 0.86 -30.02
C LYS A 369 6.17 1.82 -29.18
N ASN A 370 7.40 1.44 -28.85
CA ASN A 370 8.32 2.22 -28.01
C ASN A 370 8.26 3.74 -28.30
N LEU A 371 8.61 4.55 -27.31
CA LEU A 371 8.70 6.02 -27.46
C LEU A 371 9.56 6.42 -28.67
N GLU A 372 9.02 7.30 -29.51
CA GLU A 372 9.68 7.81 -30.72
C GLU A 372 9.86 9.33 -30.68
N ILE A 373 10.80 9.82 -31.50
CA ILE A 373 10.90 11.26 -31.80
C ILE A 373 9.60 11.72 -32.47
N GLY A 374 9.03 12.82 -31.98
CA GLY A 374 7.76 13.38 -32.43
C GLY A 374 6.55 12.95 -31.59
N ASP A 375 6.74 12.12 -30.55
CA ASP A 375 5.64 11.71 -29.68
C ASP A 375 5.22 12.81 -28.67
N PRO A 376 3.92 12.90 -28.34
CA PRO A 376 3.37 13.91 -27.45
C PRO A 376 3.40 13.48 -25.98
N LEU A 377 3.87 14.34 -25.09
CA LEU A 377 3.86 14.07 -23.66
C LEU A 377 3.49 15.31 -22.84
N LEU A 378 3.30 15.08 -21.54
CA LEU A 378 3.19 16.11 -20.52
C LEU A 378 4.39 16.01 -19.58
N PHE A 379 4.78 17.14 -18.99
CA PHE A 379 5.87 17.19 -18.01
C PHE A 379 5.67 18.36 -17.06
N GLN A 380 6.42 18.38 -15.95
CA GLN A 380 6.56 19.56 -15.11
C GLN A 380 7.88 20.26 -15.46
N GLN A 381 7.84 21.58 -15.60
CA GLN A 381 9.06 22.34 -15.82
C GLN A 381 9.74 22.67 -14.49
N LYS A 382 11.07 22.67 -14.51
CA LYS A 382 11.92 23.16 -13.43
C LYS A 382 12.96 24.11 -14.00
N ASP A 383 13.15 25.23 -13.30
CA ASP A 383 14.08 26.31 -13.67
C ASP A 383 13.90 26.83 -15.11
N GLY A 384 12.73 26.62 -15.71
CA GLY A 384 12.37 27.04 -17.07
C GLY A 384 13.12 26.34 -18.21
N LYS A 385 13.96 25.33 -17.91
CA LYS A 385 14.79 24.61 -18.90
C LYS A 385 14.77 23.10 -18.76
N ILE A 386 14.37 22.57 -17.61
CA ILE A 386 14.41 21.13 -17.33
C ILE A 386 12.98 20.60 -17.32
N ALA A 387 12.77 19.45 -17.97
CA ALA A 387 11.55 18.67 -17.87
C ALA A 387 11.75 17.52 -16.86
N GLU A 388 10.90 17.49 -15.84
CA GLU A 388 10.82 16.41 -14.85
C GLU A 388 9.38 15.84 -14.84
N HIS A 389 9.21 14.63 -14.31
CA HIS A 389 7.91 13.97 -14.18
C HIS A 389 7.15 13.81 -15.51
N LEU A 390 7.78 13.20 -16.50
CA LEU A 390 7.18 12.92 -17.80
C LEU A 390 5.95 12.01 -17.66
N ALA A 391 4.92 12.31 -18.44
CA ALA A 391 3.60 11.69 -18.31
C ALA A 391 2.85 11.65 -19.65
N PHE A 392 1.92 10.70 -19.77
CA PHE A 392 0.95 10.63 -20.88
C PHE A 392 -0.50 10.98 -20.44
N SER A 393 -0.67 11.46 -19.21
CA SER A 393 -1.99 11.82 -18.63
C SER A 393 -1.86 12.98 -17.64
N GLU A 394 -2.89 13.83 -17.60
CA GLU A 394 -2.99 14.97 -16.66
C GLU A 394 -3.28 14.53 -15.21
N ILE A 395 -3.59 13.25 -14.99
CA ILE A 395 -3.67 12.64 -13.65
C ILE A 395 -2.65 11.49 -13.62
N PRO A 396 -1.35 11.82 -13.68
CA PRO A 396 -0.33 10.82 -13.93
C PRO A 396 -0.11 9.90 -12.74
N ARG A 397 0.46 8.73 -13.05
CA ARG A 397 1.26 7.98 -12.09
C ARG A 397 2.71 8.36 -12.35
N LEU A 398 3.44 8.67 -11.27
CA LEU A 398 4.86 9.01 -11.30
C LEU A 398 5.59 8.04 -10.39
N ARG A 399 6.87 7.79 -10.65
CA ARG A 399 7.72 7.03 -9.73
C ARG A 399 8.16 7.91 -8.57
N TYR A 400 8.33 7.33 -7.40
CA TYR A 400 9.04 7.99 -6.30
C TYR A 400 10.53 8.07 -6.60
N LYS A 401 11.23 9.02 -5.98
CA LYS A 401 12.68 9.18 -6.17
C LYS A 401 13.49 8.00 -5.63
N PHE A 402 13.08 7.42 -4.51
CA PHE A 402 13.78 6.35 -3.80
C PHE A 402 12.91 5.10 -3.70
N SER A 403 13.52 3.92 -3.76
CA SER A 403 12.85 2.66 -3.43
C SER A 403 12.74 2.47 -1.92
N PRO A 404 11.89 1.53 -1.44
CA PRO A 404 11.93 1.11 -0.05
C PRO A 404 13.32 0.63 0.40
N LEU A 405 14.08 -0.05 -0.47
CA LEU A 405 15.45 -0.49 -0.20
C LEU A 405 16.41 0.69 0.01
N ASP A 406 16.29 1.76 -0.78
CA ASP A 406 17.09 2.99 -0.61
C ASP A 406 16.88 3.65 0.76
N LEU A 407 15.72 3.43 1.38
CA LEU A 407 15.38 3.93 2.72
C LEU A 407 15.72 2.94 3.85
N VAL A 408 16.36 1.82 3.54
CA VAL A 408 17.02 0.96 4.54
C VAL A 408 18.33 1.62 4.95
N PRO A 409 18.60 1.80 6.27
CA PRO A 409 19.89 2.29 6.73
C PRO A 409 21.02 1.36 6.27
N GLU A 410 22.15 1.94 5.85
CA GLU A 410 23.23 1.22 5.16
C GLU A 410 23.75 0.01 5.95
N GLU A 411 23.84 0.13 7.28
CA GLU A 411 24.29 -0.92 8.18
C GLU A 411 23.37 -2.15 8.21
N PHE A 412 22.13 -2.03 7.74
CA PHE A 412 21.15 -3.13 7.63
C PHE A 412 20.97 -3.66 6.20
N ARG A 413 21.69 -3.13 5.20
CA ARG A 413 21.64 -3.65 3.82
C ARG A 413 22.47 -4.94 3.67
N PRO A 414 22.14 -5.84 2.74
CA PRO A 414 22.93 -7.05 2.48
C PRO A 414 24.44 -6.76 2.35
N SER A 415 25.28 -7.69 2.81
CA SER A 415 26.74 -7.50 2.75
C SER A 415 27.30 -7.69 1.34
N ASP A 416 28.33 -6.93 1.03
CA ASP A 416 29.08 -6.97 -0.24
C ASP A 416 30.42 -7.70 -0.12
N SER A 417 30.76 -8.26 1.06
CA SER A 417 32.03 -8.95 1.31
C SER A 417 31.92 -10.01 2.41
N LEU A 418 32.64 -11.13 2.29
CA LEU A 418 32.73 -12.14 3.37
C LEU A 418 33.38 -11.61 4.64
N LYS A 419 34.15 -10.53 4.56
CA LYS A 419 34.80 -9.91 5.73
C LYS A 419 33.82 -9.12 6.60
N LYS A 420 32.64 -8.78 6.08
CA LYS A 420 31.66 -7.88 6.71
C LYS A 420 30.26 -8.48 6.85
N LEU A 421 30.18 -9.80 7.01
CA LEU A 421 28.92 -10.54 7.10
C LEU A 421 28.18 -10.21 8.40
N SER A 422 26.86 -10.04 8.31
CA SER A 422 26.01 -10.02 9.49
C SER A 422 25.89 -11.41 10.10
N PHE A 423 25.43 -11.48 11.35
CA PHE A 423 25.24 -12.75 12.06
C PHE A 423 24.39 -13.76 11.26
N SER A 424 23.24 -13.35 10.72
CA SER A 424 22.38 -14.25 9.97
C SER A 424 22.95 -14.69 8.62
N GLU A 425 23.82 -13.89 7.98
CA GLU A 425 24.57 -14.31 6.79
C GLU A 425 25.62 -15.37 7.16
N ARG A 426 26.32 -15.19 8.28
CA ARG A 426 27.27 -16.19 8.79
C ARG A 426 26.59 -17.51 9.13
N LEU A 427 25.35 -17.48 9.62
CA LEU A 427 24.60 -18.67 10.03
C LEU A 427 23.90 -19.36 8.84
N PHE A 428 23.14 -18.60 8.05
CA PHE A 428 22.26 -19.17 7.03
C PHE A 428 22.78 -19.08 5.59
N GLY A 429 23.93 -18.44 5.40
CA GLY A 429 24.51 -18.16 4.09
C GLY A 429 24.00 -16.86 3.48
N THR A 430 24.66 -16.45 2.40
CA THR A 430 24.32 -15.29 1.59
C THR A 430 24.74 -15.54 0.14
N THR A 431 24.07 -14.92 -0.82
CA THR A 431 24.49 -14.88 -2.23
C THR A 431 25.18 -13.56 -2.57
N GLY A 432 25.48 -12.73 -1.55
CA GLY A 432 25.93 -11.35 -1.72
C GLY A 432 24.80 -10.40 -2.08
N ASP A 433 25.13 -9.11 -2.17
CA ASP A 433 24.22 -8.07 -2.68
C ASP A 433 24.06 -8.19 -4.20
N THR A 434 22.97 -8.79 -4.66
CA THR A 434 22.66 -8.98 -6.09
C THR A 434 22.08 -7.72 -6.75
N THR A 435 21.82 -6.64 -5.99
CA THR A 435 21.21 -5.41 -6.52
C THR A 435 22.23 -4.51 -7.23
N LYS A 436 23.51 -4.64 -6.89
CA LYS A 436 24.61 -3.93 -7.55
C LYS A 436 25.19 -4.77 -8.68
N LYS A 437 24.53 -4.76 -9.84
CA LYS A 437 25.17 -5.17 -11.10
C LYS A 437 26.05 -4.02 -11.62
N ASP A 438 27.10 -3.67 -10.90
CA ASP A 438 28.11 -2.74 -11.42
C ASP A 438 29.00 -3.51 -12.41
N GLU A 439 28.85 -3.28 -13.71
CA GLU A 439 29.65 -3.92 -14.77
C GLU A 439 31.16 -3.64 -14.66
N GLU A 440 31.57 -2.63 -13.88
CA GLU A 440 32.96 -2.19 -13.73
C GLU A 440 33.64 -2.67 -12.44
N LYS A 441 32.91 -3.22 -11.45
CA LYS A 441 33.50 -3.77 -10.22
C LYS A 441 33.69 -5.27 -10.32
N LYS A 442 34.91 -5.67 -10.71
CA LYS A 442 35.43 -7.05 -10.69
C LYS A 442 35.71 -7.60 -9.28
N ASP A 443 35.15 -7.02 -8.22
CA ASP A 443 35.42 -7.46 -6.86
C ASP A 443 34.38 -8.50 -6.41
N GLU A 444 34.82 -9.77 -6.52
CA GLU A 444 34.37 -10.98 -5.83
C GLU A 444 32.87 -11.06 -5.46
N LEU A 445 32.08 -11.69 -6.33
CA LEU A 445 30.83 -12.34 -5.92
C LEU A 445 31.12 -13.31 -4.78
N VAL A 446 30.72 -12.98 -3.55
CA VAL A 446 30.93 -13.88 -2.41
C VAL A 446 29.65 -14.53 -1.94
N ALA A 447 29.29 -15.60 -2.65
CA ALA A 447 28.33 -16.57 -2.18
C ALA A 447 28.93 -17.39 -1.04
N LEU A 448 28.14 -17.63 0.00
CA LEU A 448 28.53 -18.38 1.18
C LEU A 448 27.41 -19.35 1.55
N SER A 449 27.73 -20.65 1.60
CA SER A 449 26.76 -21.66 2.04
C SER A 449 26.40 -21.48 3.51
N GLY A 450 25.16 -21.76 3.88
CA GLY A 450 24.71 -21.79 5.28
C GLY A 450 25.30 -22.97 6.06
N ARG A 451 25.20 -22.90 7.38
CA ARG A 451 25.62 -23.95 8.33
C ARG A 451 24.45 -24.46 9.19
N VAL A 452 23.22 -24.10 8.81
CA VAL A 452 21.99 -24.51 9.50
C VAL A 452 20.96 -24.93 8.47
N PHE A 453 20.49 -26.15 8.59
CA PHE A 453 19.62 -26.83 7.64
C PHE A 453 18.38 -27.34 8.37
N PHE A 454 17.22 -26.91 7.90
CA PHE A 454 15.94 -27.35 8.43
C PHE A 454 15.44 -28.50 7.57
N GLU A 455 14.90 -29.53 8.22
CA GLU A 455 14.08 -30.53 7.55
C GLU A 455 12.60 -30.08 7.55
N ASP A 456 11.83 -30.68 6.66
CA ASP A 456 10.38 -30.48 6.58
C ASP A 456 9.69 -31.02 7.83
N ALA A 457 8.78 -30.22 8.39
CA ALA A 457 7.97 -30.63 9.54
C ALA A 457 6.79 -31.48 9.10
N LYS A 458 6.67 -32.69 9.64
CA LYS A 458 5.65 -33.65 9.24
C LYS A 458 4.63 -33.87 10.34
N ASN A 459 3.35 -33.95 9.96
CA ASN A 459 2.26 -34.35 10.84
C ASN A 459 1.60 -35.63 10.31
N TYR A 460 1.69 -36.70 11.11
CA TYR A 460 1.15 -38.03 10.76
C TYR A 460 -0.28 -38.27 11.26
N LYS A 461 -0.82 -37.37 12.10
CA LYS A 461 -2.17 -37.45 12.67
C LYS A 461 -2.86 -36.08 12.57
N PRO A 462 -3.10 -35.58 11.34
CA PRO A 462 -3.63 -34.24 11.15
C PRO A 462 -5.13 -34.17 11.47
N GLU A 463 -5.51 -33.16 12.25
CA GLU A 463 -6.91 -32.76 12.45
C GLU A 463 -7.19 -31.49 11.66
N MET A 464 -8.18 -31.55 10.77
CA MET A 464 -8.55 -30.45 9.87
C MET A 464 -9.90 -29.87 10.29
N ILE A 465 -10.03 -28.56 10.16
CA ILE A 465 -11.31 -27.87 10.35
C ILE A 465 -12.30 -28.32 9.27
N ASP A 466 -13.57 -28.48 9.65
CA ASP A 466 -14.66 -28.91 8.78
C ASP A 466 -14.34 -30.19 7.98
N ASN A 467 -13.56 -31.10 8.55
CA ASN A 467 -13.09 -32.32 7.89
C ASN A 467 -12.35 -32.06 6.56
N GLY A 468 -11.59 -30.95 6.48
CA GLY A 468 -10.84 -30.56 5.28
C GLY A 468 -11.65 -29.79 4.23
N ASN A 469 -12.88 -29.39 4.56
CA ASN A 469 -13.64 -28.49 3.70
C ASN A 469 -13.07 -27.06 3.78
N PRO A 470 -12.79 -26.40 2.64
CA PRO A 470 -12.20 -25.07 2.66
C PRO A 470 -13.11 -24.00 3.29
N VAL A 471 -12.50 -23.13 4.09
CA VAL A 471 -13.17 -21.97 4.71
C VAL A 471 -12.86 -20.71 3.92
N THR A 472 -13.88 -20.02 3.43
CA THR A 472 -13.72 -18.75 2.72
C THR A 472 -13.41 -17.61 3.69
N LEU A 473 -12.21 -17.03 3.61
CA LEU A 473 -11.81 -15.93 4.48
C LEU A 473 -12.27 -14.56 3.96
N LYS A 474 -12.37 -13.57 4.86
CA LYS A 474 -12.43 -12.15 4.49
C LYS A 474 -11.17 -11.76 3.72
N ALA A 475 -11.25 -10.68 2.93
CA ALA A 475 -10.09 -10.17 2.20
C ALA A 475 -9.00 -9.66 3.17
N PHE A 476 -7.73 -9.89 2.83
CA PHE A 476 -6.59 -9.34 3.57
C PHE A 476 -6.53 -7.82 3.35
N GLY A 477 -6.81 -7.03 4.39
CA GLY A 477 -6.98 -5.58 4.29
C GLY A 477 -5.70 -4.76 4.35
N GLU A 478 -4.58 -5.24 3.81
CA GLU A 478 -3.28 -4.56 3.90
C GLU A 478 -3.29 -3.21 3.15
N PRO A 479 -2.87 -2.08 3.78
CA PRO A 479 -2.78 -0.81 3.10
C PRO A 479 -1.76 -0.85 1.97
N HIS A 480 -1.98 -0.01 0.97
CA HIS A 480 -1.04 0.14 -0.13
C HIS A 480 0.30 0.69 0.40
N PRO A 481 1.48 0.24 -0.09
CA PRO A 481 2.80 0.72 0.34
C PRO A 481 3.01 2.24 0.26
N THR A 482 2.18 2.93 -0.53
CA THR A 482 2.15 4.40 -0.67
C THR A 482 1.44 5.12 0.48
N LEU A 483 0.82 4.40 1.41
CA LEU A 483 0.44 4.93 2.71
C LEU A 483 1.69 5.00 3.60
N THR A 484 2.58 5.93 3.30
CA THR A 484 3.94 6.01 3.88
C THR A 484 3.95 6.05 5.40
N THR A 485 2.91 6.60 6.01
CA THR A 485 2.69 6.65 7.47
C THR A 485 2.55 5.29 8.16
N PHE A 486 2.42 4.18 7.42
CA PHE A 486 2.47 2.81 7.94
C PHE A 486 3.87 2.18 7.82
N TYR A 487 4.63 2.58 6.81
CA TYR A 487 5.85 1.88 6.39
C TYR A 487 7.14 2.64 6.68
N LEU A 488 7.07 3.96 6.87
CA LEU A 488 8.18 4.83 7.21
C LEU A 488 8.11 5.24 8.69
N ASP A 489 9.28 5.57 9.25
CA ASP A 489 9.43 6.09 10.61
C ASP A 489 9.08 7.59 10.74
N ASN A 490 8.91 8.28 9.60
CA ASN A 490 8.58 9.70 9.53
C ASN A 490 7.22 9.91 8.86
N ILE A 491 6.30 10.56 9.58
CA ILE A 491 4.93 10.81 9.10
C ILE A 491 4.81 12.00 8.14
N GLU A 492 5.82 12.86 8.09
CA GLU A 492 5.86 14.05 7.25
C GLU A 492 6.51 13.81 5.89
N LYS A 493 7.35 12.77 5.78
CA LYS A 493 8.11 12.44 4.57
C LYS A 493 7.52 11.24 3.83
N ASN A 494 7.95 11.08 2.59
CA ASN A 494 7.61 9.94 1.74
C ASN A 494 8.87 9.44 1.00
N TYR A 495 8.68 8.58 0.01
CA TYR A 495 9.79 7.99 -0.75
C TYR A 495 10.46 8.98 -1.74
N ASN A 496 10.13 10.27 -1.71
CA ASN A 496 10.86 11.31 -2.44
C ASN A 496 12.01 11.92 -1.63
N GLU A 497 12.09 11.62 -0.34
CA GLU A 497 13.15 12.06 0.56
C GLU A 497 13.95 10.88 1.09
N ASN A 498 15.27 11.03 1.22
CA ASN A 498 16.18 10.02 1.81
C ASN A 498 16.91 10.48 3.08
N LYS A 499 16.77 11.76 3.46
CA LYS A 499 17.39 12.30 4.69
C LYS A 499 16.37 12.33 5.82
N GLY A 500 16.70 11.73 6.97
CA GLY A 500 15.86 11.76 8.16
C GLY A 500 14.50 11.09 7.97
N VAL A 501 14.48 10.03 7.16
CA VAL A 501 13.37 9.09 6.94
C VAL A 501 13.98 7.73 6.62
N SER A 502 13.41 6.68 7.18
CA SER A 502 13.82 5.30 6.95
C SER A 502 12.61 4.39 6.97
N ILE A 503 12.77 3.16 6.48
CA ILE A 503 11.76 2.13 6.69
C ILE A 503 11.57 1.88 8.19
N ARG A 504 10.34 1.56 8.60
CA ARG A 504 10.00 1.39 10.01
C ARG A 504 10.68 0.17 10.65
N GLY A 505 10.94 -0.88 9.86
CA GLY A 505 11.73 -2.04 10.27
C GLY A 505 11.16 -3.37 9.79
N ARG A 506 11.25 -4.41 10.63
CA ARG A 506 10.86 -5.78 10.26
C ARG A 506 9.39 -6.02 10.58
N LYS A 507 8.60 -6.42 9.58
CA LYS A 507 7.17 -6.71 9.75
C LYS A 507 6.96 -7.99 10.56
N PHE A 508 6.25 -7.89 11.69
CA PHE A 508 5.79 -9.00 12.52
C PHE A 508 4.27 -8.92 12.70
N TYR A 509 3.62 -10.06 12.92
CA TYR A 509 2.18 -10.13 13.16
C TYR A 509 1.91 -10.40 14.63
N TRP A 510 0.92 -9.71 15.19
CA TRP A 510 0.50 -9.94 16.57
C TRP A 510 -0.11 -11.33 16.74
N HIS A 511 0.01 -11.88 17.95
CA HIS A 511 -0.84 -12.98 18.38
C HIS A 511 -2.20 -12.45 18.84
N HIS A 512 -3.27 -13.14 18.45
CA HIS A 512 -4.64 -12.74 18.77
C HIS A 512 -5.05 -13.51 20.01
N LYS A 513 -4.87 -12.91 21.20
CA LYS A 513 -5.00 -13.61 22.50
C LYS A 513 -6.35 -14.31 22.64
N GLU A 514 -7.40 -13.69 22.10
CA GLU A 514 -8.78 -14.18 22.05
C GLU A 514 -8.99 -15.42 21.18
N LYS A 515 -8.02 -15.82 20.33
CA LYS A 515 -8.10 -16.99 19.44
C LYS A 515 -7.17 -18.14 19.86
N ILE A 516 -6.18 -17.85 20.71
CA ILE A 516 -5.18 -18.83 21.14
C ILE A 516 -5.83 -19.87 22.05
N GLY A 517 -5.71 -21.14 21.67
CA GLY A 517 -6.24 -22.27 22.43
C GLY A 517 -7.77 -22.40 22.40
N LYS A 518 -8.46 -21.65 21.53
CA LYS A 518 -9.92 -21.68 21.37
C LYS A 518 -10.33 -22.40 20.10
N SER A 519 -11.49 -23.05 20.13
CA SER A 519 -12.03 -23.72 18.93
C SER A 519 -12.32 -22.69 17.85
N PHE A 520 -12.09 -23.07 16.58
CA PHE A 520 -12.35 -22.18 15.45
C PHE A 520 -13.80 -21.68 15.40
N SER A 521 -14.76 -22.52 15.83
CA SER A 521 -16.19 -22.19 15.86
C SER A 521 -16.50 -20.94 16.70
N GLU A 522 -15.75 -20.69 17.78
CA GLU A 522 -15.99 -19.59 18.72
C GLU A 522 -15.75 -18.21 18.09
N TYR A 523 -14.82 -18.10 17.15
CA TYR A 523 -14.44 -16.82 16.52
C TYR A 523 -14.54 -16.85 15.00
N ARG A 524 -15.13 -17.89 14.39
CA ARG A 524 -15.26 -18.07 12.94
C ARG A 524 -15.81 -16.82 12.23
N LYS A 525 -16.84 -16.19 12.80
CA LYS A 525 -17.48 -14.96 12.26
C LYS A 525 -16.52 -13.78 12.13
N SER A 526 -15.47 -13.72 12.95
CA SER A 526 -14.46 -12.65 12.87
C SER A 526 -13.59 -12.74 11.61
N VAL A 527 -13.42 -13.95 11.05
CA VAL A 527 -12.49 -14.22 9.95
C VAL A 527 -13.15 -14.70 8.66
N GLU A 528 -14.27 -15.41 8.74
CA GLU A 528 -14.97 -15.99 7.61
C GLU A 528 -15.76 -14.92 6.85
N MET A 529 -15.79 -15.02 5.53
CA MET A 529 -16.60 -14.13 4.70
C MET A 529 -18.09 -14.41 4.95
N PRO A 530 -18.90 -13.39 5.30
CA PRO A 530 -20.33 -13.57 5.41
C PRO A 530 -20.93 -13.90 4.04
N LYS A 531 -21.84 -14.88 4.02
CA LYS A 531 -22.62 -15.25 2.85
C LYS A 531 -23.77 -14.26 2.64
N ASP A 532 -24.13 -14.02 1.38
CA ASP A 532 -25.32 -13.23 1.05
C ASP A 532 -26.62 -14.06 1.18
N LYS A 533 -27.77 -13.44 0.85
CA LYS A 533 -29.10 -14.09 0.92
C LYS A 533 -29.24 -15.31 0.00
N ASN A 534 -28.38 -15.42 -1.02
CA ASN A 534 -28.36 -16.52 -1.98
C ASN A 534 -27.25 -17.54 -1.65
N GLY A 535 -26.60 -17.40 -0.49
CA GLY A 535 -25.49 -18.27 -0.08
C GLY A 535 -24.18 -18.01 -0.82
N GLN A 536 -24.09 -16.94 -1.62
CA GLN A 536 -22.90 -16.59 -2.39
C GLN A 536 -21.97 -15.65 -1.61
N ASN A 537 -20.68 -15.72 -1.94
CA ASN A 537 -19.68 -14.82 -1.37
C ASN A 537 -19.89 -13.40 -1.91
N LYS A 538 -20.05 -12.43 -1.02
CA LYS A 538 -20.38 -11.04 -1.36
C LYS A 538 -19.28 -10.30 -2.14
N PHE A 539 -18.03 -10.76 -2.08
CA PHE A 539 -16.87 -10.09 -2.70
C PHE A 539 -15.96 -11.09 -3.43
N ALA A 540 -15.41 -10.69 -4.58
CA ALA A 540 -14.66 -11.56 -5.51
C ALA A 540 -13.18 -11.82 -5.13
N TYR A 541 -12.59 -11.04 -4.23
CA TYR A 541 -11.13 -11.07 -3.94
C TYR A 541 -10.77 -11.83 -2.65
N ASN A 542 -11.42 -12.96 -2.40
CA ASN A 542 -11.14 -13.81 -1.24
C ASN A 542 -10.51 -15.15 -1.64
N SER A 543 -10.02 -15.87 -0.63
CA SER A 543 -9.48 -17.21 -0.79
C SER A 543 -10.23 -18.16 0.15
N SER A 544 -10.47 -19.38 -0.32
CA SER A 544 -10.97 -20.49 0.50
C SER A 544 -9.82 -21.40 0.86
N LEU A 545 -9.55 -21.58 2.15
CA LEU A 545 -8.38 -22.31 2.65
C LEU A 545 -8.81 -23.58 3.37
N GLU A 546 -8.16 -24.70 3.08
CA GLU A 546 -8.26 -25.92 3.89
C GLU A 546 -7.45 -25.76 5.18
N LEU A 547 -8.11 -25.35 6.26
CA LEU A 547 -7.43 -25.00 7.52
C LEU A 547 -7.18 -26.24 8.41
N MET A 548 -5.98 -26.33 8.96
CA MET A 548 -5.66 -27.28 10.02
C MET A 548 -6.16 -26.73 11.37
N ASP A 549 -6.75 -27.59 12.20
CA ASP A 549 -7.28 -27.22 13.51
C ASP A 549 -6.15 -27.01 14.54
N ILE A 550 -6.47 -26.51 15.72
CA ILE A 550 -5.52 -26.30 16.82
C ILE A 550 -4.98 -27.62 17.37
N ASN A 551 -3.87 -27.55 18.11
CA ASN A 551 -3.25 -28.67 18.83
C ASN A 551 -2.71 -29.81 17.95
N ASN A 552 -2.50 -29.56 16.65
CA ASN A 552 -1.76 -30.43 15.77
C ASN A 552 -0.25 -30.37 16.07
N GLU A 553 0.40 -31.53 15.95
CA GLU A 553 1.81 -31.71 16.26
C GLU A 553 2.61 -32.04 15.01
N PHE A 554 3.74 -31.36 14.85
CA PHE A 554 4.71 -31.59 13.78
C PHE A 554 6.08 -31.89 14.35
N GLU A 555 6.81 -32.78 13.71
CA GLU A 555 8.18 -33.13 14.06
C GLU A 555 9.13 -32.79 12.92
N PHE A 556 10.28 -32.20 13.26
CA PHE A 556 11.33 -31.84 12.31
C PHE A 556 12.70 -31.78 12.98
N ASN A 557 13.75 -31.87 12.18
CA ASN A 557 15.11 -31.70 12.65
C ASN A 557 15.72 -30.39 12.16
N VAL A 558 16.62 -29.83 12.97
CA VAL A 558 17.53 -28.75 12.57
C VAL A 558 18.95 -29.25 12.69
N ASN A 559 19.60 -29.47 11.55
CA ASN A 559 21.01 -29.85 11.47
C ASN A 559 21.88 -28.60 11.46
N PHE A 560 23.01 -28.62 12.15
CA PHE A 560 23.94 -27.51 12.18
C PHE A 560 25.39 -27.98 12.18
N GLU A 561 26.28 -27.17 11.63
CA GLU A 561 27.69 -27.54 11.43
C GLU A 561 28.62 -26.42 11.88
N ASN A 562 29.67 -26.78 12.63
CA ASN A 562 30.76 -25.89 13.03
C ASN A 562 30.29 -24.55 13.60
N LEU A 563 29.22 -24.53 14.40
CA LEU A 563 28.73 -23.30 15.05
C LEU A 563 29.59 -22.96 16.27
N THR A 564 29.81 -21.67 16.53
CA THR A 564 30.36 -21.23 17.81
C THR A 564 29.32 -21.37 18.92
N ASP A 565 29.74 -21.37 20.18
CA ASP A 565 28.81 -21.50 21.31
C ASP A 565 27.77 -20.37 21.32
N GLU A 566 28.19 -19.15 20.97
CA GLU A 566 27.33 -17.99 20.80
C GLU A 566 26.32 -18.17 19.65
N GLU A 567 26.77 -18.70 18.51
CA GLU A 567 25.91 -18.96 17.34
C GLU A 567 24.84 -20.01 17.66
N LEU A 568 25.24 -21.09 18.33
CA LEU A 568 24.36 -22.15 18.76
C LEU A 568 23.36 -21.66 19.84
N GLY A 569 23.81 -20.84 20.78
CA GLY A 569 22.95 -20.23 21.80
C GLY A 569 21.83 -19.37 21.23
N VAL A 570 22.14 -18.54 20.22
CA VAL A 570 21.12 -17.75 19.50
C VAL A 570 20.17 -18.64 18.71
N LEU A 571 20.67 -19.70 18.06
CA LEU A 571 19.83 -20.65 17.33
C LEU A 571 18.86 -21.39 18.25
N ILE A 572 19.35 -21.91 19.38
CA ILE A 572 18.54 -22.62 20.38
C ILE A 572 17.44 -21.70 20.93
N TYR A 573 17.80 -20.48 21.38
CA TYR A 573 16.82 -19.52 21.88
C TYR A 573 15.77 -19.15 20.83
N ALA A 574 16.20 -18.92 19.58
CA ALA A 574 15.27 -18.56 18.52
C ALA A 574 14.31 -19.70 18.16
N ILE A 575 14.71 -20.97 18.30
CA ILE A 575 13.84 -22.13 18.10
C ILE A 575 12.88 -22.30 19.28
N GLU A 576 13.42 -22.41 20.49
CA GLU A 576 12.66 -22.64 21.73
C GLU A 576 12.58 -21.33 22.54
N LEU A 577 11.57 -20.51 22.23
CA LEU A 577 11.33 -19.23 22.89
C LEU A 577 10.89 -19.39 24.35
N GLU A 578 11.11 -18.34 25.15
CA GLU A 578 10.66 -18.22 26.54
C GLU A 578 9.13 -18.44 26.68
N ASP A 579 8.72 -18.90 27.87
CA ASP A 579 7.30 -19.10 28.15
C ASP A 579 6.51 -17.79 28.04
N GLY A 580 5.39 -17.87 27.32
CA GLY A 580 4.56 -16.71 26.99
C GLY A 580 4.77 -16.20 25.57
N LEU A 581 5.90 -16.50 24.94
CA LEU A 581 6.18 -16.15 23.55
C LEU A 581 5.80 -17.30 22.59
N LEU A 582 5.41 -16.96 21.37
CA LEU A 582 5.03 -17.90 20.32
C LEU A 582 5.65 -17.52 18.98
N HIS A 583 5.76 -18.50 18.09
CA HIS A 583 6.12 -18.31 16.68
C HIS A 583 4.89 -18.04 15.82
N LYS A 584 5.09 -17.37 14.68
CA LYS A 584 4.01 -17.10 13.70
C LYS A 584 4.36 -17.66 12.32
N ILE A 585 3.73 -18.77 11.94
CA ILE A 585 4.06 -19.57 10.74
C ILE A 585 2.85 -19.71 9.80
N GLY A 586 3.09 -19.78 8.49
CA GLY A 586 2.04 -20.01 7.50
C GLY A 586 1.27 -18.77 7.06
N LYS A 587 0.23 -18.97 6.26
CA LYS A 587 -0.65 -17.92 5.71
C LYS A 587 -1.83 -17.67 6.66
N GLY A 588 -2.49 -16.52 6.52
CA GLY A 588 -3.58 -16.14 7.42
C GLY A 588 -3.13 -15.46 8.71
N LYS A 589 -1.85 -15.09 8.85
CA LYS A 589 -1.30 -14.46 10.07
C LYS A 589 -2.09 -13.24 10.53
N ALA A 590 -2.60 -12.45 9.57
CA ALA A 590 -3.43 -11.28 9.82
C ALA A 590 -4.76 -11.61 10.50
N PHE A 591 -5.29 -12.83 10.33
CA PHE A 591 -6.50 -13.30 10.99
C PHE A 591 -6.23 -13.93 12.37
N GLY A 592 -4.97 -13.98 12.80
CA GLY A 592 -4.54 -14.61 14.05
C GLY A 592 -3.96 -16.01 13.89
N PHE A 593 -4.05 -16.60 12.70
CA PHE A 593 -3.58 -17.97 12.42
C PHE A 593 -2.08 -18.14 12.55
N GLY A 594 -1.64 -19.39 12.69
CA GLY A 594 -0.23 -19.75 12.66
C GLY A 594 0.55 -19.50 13.94
N SER A 595 -0.11 -19.20 15.06
CA SER A 595 0.56 -19.10 16.37
C SER A 595 1.00 -20.50 16.81
N CYS A 596 2.30 -20.73 16.98
CA CYS A 596 2.88 -22.05 17.27
C CYS A 596 3.87 -22.00 18.43
N LYS A 597 3.92 -23.05 19.25
CA LYS A 597 4.99 -23.28 20.22
C LYS A 597 5.95 -24.31 19.65
N ILE A 598 7.25 -24.05 19.69
CA ILE A 598 8.28 -25.02 19.30
C ILE A 598 9.06 -25.39 20.55
N LYS A 599 9.38 -26.67 20.70
CA LYS A 599 10.24 -27.21 21.78
C LYS A 599 11.32 -28.09 21.18
N ILE A 600 12.54 -28.00 21.70
CA ILE A 600 13.62 -28.92 21.33
C ILE A 600 13.52 -30.14 22.25
N LYS A 601 13.20 -31.30 21.68
CA LYS A 601 13.05 -32.57 22.38
C LYS A 601 14.38 -33.23 22.66
N GLU A 602 15.25 -33.26 21.67
CA GLU A 602 16.60 -33.79 21.79
C GLU A 602 17.60 -32.79 21.24
N PHE A 603 18.73 -32.68 21.93
CA PHE A 603 19.88 -31.90 21.49
C PHE A 603 21.05 -32.89 21.37
N LEU A 604 21.50 -33.09 20.14
CA LEU A 604 22.49 -34.09 19.78
C LEU A 604 23.72 -33.38 19.21
N LEU A 605 24.89 -33.65 19.77
CA LEU A 605 26.18 -33.19 19.23
C LEU A 605 26.89 -34.37 18.57
N GLU A 606 27.61 -34.09 17.50
CA GLU A 606 28.38 -35.09 16.78
C GLU A 606 29.48 -35.67 17.68
N ASN A 607 29.53 -37.00 17.75
CA ASN A 607 30.58 -37.70 18.47
C ASN A 607 31.90 -37.54 17.69
N LYS A 608 32.91 -36.92 18.32
CA LYS A 608 34.23 -36.69 17.70
C LYS A 608 34.96 -37.99 17.36
N ASP A 609 34.58 -39.08 18.03
CA ASP A 609 35.18 -40.40 17.90
C ASP A 609 34.40 -41.33 16.96
N LYS A 610 33.35 -40.85 16.28
CA LYS A 610 32.47 -41.65 15.40
C LYS A 610 33.17 -42.41 14.25
N TYR A 611 34.41 -42.07 13.93
CA TYR A 611 35.22 -42.77 12.92
C TYR A 611 36.28 -43.70 13.52
N LYS A 612 36.35 -43.82 14.86
CA LYS A 612 37.25 -44.76 15.54
C LYS A 612 36.72 -46.20 15.51
N ASP A 613 35.40 -46.38 15.54
CA ASP A 613 34.73 -47.69 15.53
C ASP A 613 33.32 -47.55 14.92
N PHE A 614 32.86 -48.55 14.17
CA PHE A 614 31.50 -48.64 13.64
C PHE A 614 30.42 -48.84 14.72
N LEU A 615 30.80 -49.29 15.92
CA LEU A 615 29.89 -49.47 17.06
C LEU A 615 29.63 -48.18 17.85
N LEU A 616 30.39 -47.11 17.61
CA LEU A 616 30.18 -45.84 18.30
C LEU A 616 29.00 -45.09 17.70
N GLU A 617 28.10 -44.64 18.57
CA GLU A 617 26.99 -43.79 18.16
C GLU A 617 27.54 -42.47 17.57
N PRO A 618 27.07 -42.08 16.37
CA PRO A 618 27.59 -40.88 15.69
C PRO A 618 27.21 -39.58 16.38
N PHE A 619 26.27 -39.62 17.33
CA PHE A 619 25.82 -38.48 18.09
C PHE A 619 25.72 -38.80 19.58
N GLU A 620 26.04 -37.81 20.42
CA GLU A 620 25.89 -37.84 21.86
C GLU A 620 24.80 -36.86 22.30
N LYS A 621 24.03 -37.25 23.32
CA LYS A 621 23.01 -36.36 23.92
C LYS A 621 23.68 -35.26 24.73
N GLU A 622 23.41 -34.02 24.36
CA GLU A 622 23.77 -32.84 25.13
C GLU A 622 22.58 -32.36 25.96
N SER A 623 22.83 -32.02 27.22
CA SER A 623 21.79 -31.62 28.18
C SER A 623 21.88 -30.14 28.57
N LYS A 624 23.02 -29.48 28.34
CA LYS A 624 23.31 -28.13 28.81
C LYS A 624 22.98 -27.05 27.78
N LYS A 625 21.73 -27.02 27.29
CA LYS A 625 21.25 -25.94 26.39
C LYS A 625 21.50 -24.54 26.96
N GLU A 626 21.32 -24.38 28.26
CA GLU A 626 21.41 -23.07 28.94
C GLU A 626 22.84 -22.50 28.91
N ASP A 627 23.89 -23.33 28.87
CA ASP A 627 25.27 -22.86 28.77
C ASP A 627 25.50 -22.08 27.47
N TYR A 628 25.01 -22.61 26.34
CA TYR A 628 25.07 -21.93 25.04
C TYR A 628 24.22 -20.65 25.02
N ILE A 629 23.01 -20.69 25.58
CA ILE A 629 22.15 -19.51 25.71
C ILE A 629 22.83 -18.43 26.55
N ASN A 630 23.50 -18.80 27.65
CA ASN A 630 24.25 -17.87 28.49
C ASN A 630 25.41 -17.23 27.74
N LYS A 631 26.13 -17.97 26.88
CA LYS A 631 27.14 -17.40 25.97
C LYS A 631 26.56 -16.36 25.02
N ALA A 632 25.36 -16.60 24.49
CA ALA A 632 24.66 -15.60 23.68
C ALA A 632 24.19 -14.38 24.51
N LYS A 633 23.77 -14.57 25.78
CA LYS A 633 23.43 -13.49 26.72
C LYS A 633 24.63 -12.60 27.05
N GLU A 634 25.81 -13.18 27.26
CA GLU A 634 27.08 -12.45 27.49
C GLU A 634 27.38 -11.46 26.35
N LYS A 635 26.95 -11.77 25.12
CA LYS A 635 27.06 -10.89 23.93
C LYS A 635 25.91 -9.90 23.75
N ARG A 636 24.97 -9.82 24.70
CA ARG A 636 23.83 -8.89 24.70
C ARG A 636 22.85 -9.09 23.53
N TYR A 637 22.81 -10.28 22.92
CA TYR A 637 21.85 -10.58 21.86
C TYR A 637 20.39 -10.57 22.36
N PHE A 638 20.17 -10.84 23.65
CA PHE A 638 18.84 -10.86 24.28
C PHE A 638 18.63 -9.70 25.26
N ASP A 639 19.45 -8.64 25.17
CA ASP A 639 19.41 -7.51 26.11
C ASP A 639 18.11 -6.70 25.97
N GLU A 640 17.24 -6.78 26.98
CA GLU A 640 15.97 -6.06 27.03
C GLU A 640 16.13 -4.54 27.17
N ASN A 641 17.33 -4.01 27.40
CA ASN A 641 17.53 -2.57 27.31
C ASN A 641 17.40 -2.07 25.87
N ARG A 642 17.65 -2.93 24.87
CA ARG A 642 17.51 -2.60 23.45
C ARG A 642 16.02 -2.53 23.05
N LYS A 643 15.64 -1.43 22.40
CA LYS A 643 14.26 -1.16 22.00
C LYS A 643 13.67 -2.26 21.10
N ASN A 644 14.41 -2.71 20.10
CA ASN A 644 13.97 -3.74 19.16
C ASN A 644 13.71 -5.10 19.86
N ILE A 645 14.45 -5.44 20.91
CA ILE A 645 14.23 -6.66 21.71
C ILE A 645 12.94 -6.56 22.53
N LYS A 646 12.68 -5.41 23.17
CA LYS A 646 11.39 -5.13 23.83
C LYS A 646 10.21 -5.23 22.85
N GLU A 647 10.36 -4.65 21.67
CA GLU A 647 9.35 -4.72 20.61
C GLU A 647 9.11 -6.16 20.13
N LEU A 648 10.19 -6.94 19.95
CA LEU A 648 10.09 -8.34 19.56
C LEU A 648 9.35 -9.16 20.61
N LYS A 649 9.74 -9.06 21.89
CA LYS A 649 9.06 -9.78 22.98
C LYS A 649 7.58 -9.38 23.07
N ALA A 650 7.28 -8.08 22.94
CA ALA A 650 5.90 -7.60 22.96
C ALA A 650 5.05 -8.19 21.83
N ILE A 651 5.56 -8.24 20.59
CA ILE A 651 4.79 -8.73 19.43
C ILE A 651 4.69 -10.25 19.36
N LEU A 652 5.71 -10.98 19.85
CA LEU A 652 5.70 -12.44 19.97
C LEU A 652 4.93 -12.94 21.20
N SER A 653 4.56 -12.06 22.13
CA SER A 653 3.78 -12.43 23.31
C SER A 653 2.39 -12.95 22.91
N LYS A 654 1.98 -14.06 23.54
CA LYS A 654 0.63 -14.62 23.42
C LYS A 654 -0.45 -13.68 24.01
N THR A 655 -0.05 -12.70 24.83
CA THR A 655 -0.92 -11.67 25.42
C THR A 655 -0.46 -10.27 25.02
N ASN A 656 -1.42 -9.37 24.77
CA ASN A 656 -1.19 -7.96 24.45
C ASN A 656 -2.44 -7.11 24.75
N ASP A 657 -2.33 -5.80 24.59
CA ASP A 657 -3.38 -4.80 24.86
C ASP A 657 -4.31 -4.53 23.65
N LEU A 658 -4.25 -5.37 22.62
CA LEU A 658 -5.11 -5.30 21.43
C LEU A 658 -6.33 -6.22 21.59
N ASP A 659 -7.34 -5.97 20.77
CA ASP A 659 -8.57 -6.77 20.72
C ASP A 659 -8.92 -7.09 19.26
N PHE A 660 -8.80 -8.34 18.85
CA PHE A 660 -9.19 -8.80 17.52
C PHE A 660 -10.38 -9.76 17.55
N SER A 661 -11.24 -9.64 18.56
CA SER A 661 -12.46 -10.45 18.74
C SER A 661 -13.44 -10.26 17.58
N GLU A 662 -13.73 -9.01 17.22
CA GLU A 662 -14.69 -8.65 16.17
C GLU A 662 -14.08 -8.74 14.76
N SER A 663 -12.96 -8.04 14.54
CA SER A 663 -12.24 -8.06 13.27
C SER A 663 -10.75 -7.80 13.49
N PRO A 664 -9.86 -8.47 12.73
CA PRO A 664 -8.44 -8.16 12.73
C PRO A 664 -8.12 -6.78 12.15
N PHE A 665 -8.99 -6.23 11.30
CA PHE A 665 -8.77 -4.98 10.61
C PHE A 665 -9.80 -3.93 11.08
N PRO A 666 -9.44 -2.64 11.05
CA PRO A 666 -10.43 -1.60 11.24
C PRO A 666 -11.43 -1.64 10.07
N GLU A 667 -12.72 -1.54 10.37
CA GLU A 667 -13.80 -1.63 9.39
C GLU A 667 -14.78 -0.47 9.58
N ASP A 668 -15.34 0.03 8.48
CA ASP A 668 -16.39 1.06 8.50
C ASP A 668 -17.38 0.80 7.37
N THR A 669 -18.54 1.46 7.44
CA THR A 669 -19.67 1.24 6.56
C THR A 669 -19.74 2.33 5.48
N ASN A 670 -19.97 1.93 4.23
CA ASN A 670 -20.25 2.90 3.15
C ASN A 670 -21.74 3.28 3.10
N LYS A 671 -22.10 4.22 2.20
CA LYS A 671 -23.49 4.66 2.01
C LYS A 671 -24.47 3.55 1.60
N LYS A 672 -23.97 2.41 1.10
CA LYS A 672 -24.77 1.24 0.70
C LYS A 672 -24.92 0.21 1.84
N GLY A 673 -24.41 0.49 3.03
CA GLY A 673 -24.47 -0.45 4.17
C GLY A 673 -23.41 -1.56 4.14
N GLU A 674 -22.40 -1.47 3.27
CA GLU A 674 -21.33 -2.47 3.21
C GLU A 674 -20.22 -2.10 4.20
N LYS A 675 -19.89 -3.00 5.12
CA LYS A 675 -18.83 -2.84 6.12
C LYS A 675 -17.56 -3.58 5.70
N ASN A 676 -16.43 -2.88 5.58
CA ASN A 676 -15.12 -3.47 5.28
C ASN A 676 -13.96 -2.50 5.58
N THR A 677 -12.72 -2.98 5.47
CA THR A 677 -11.49 -2.20 5.71
C THR A 677 -11.27 -1.09 4.70
N LEU A 678 -11.61 -1.30 3.43
CA LEU A 678 -11.48 -0.28 2.39
C LEU A 678 -12.31 0.96 2.71
N ASN A 679 -13.55 0.75 3.16
CA ASN A 679 -14.45 1.82 3.56
C ASN A 679 -13.91 2.59 4.76
N TRP A 680 -13.27 1.90 5.72
CA TRP A 680 -12.60 2.55 6.85
C TRP A 680 -11.50 3.50 6.39
N PHE A 681 -10.61 3.06 5.49
CA PHE A 681 -9.56 3.93 4.94
C PHE A 681 -10.15 5.11 4.15
N VAL A 682 -11.15 4.87 3.30
CA VAL A 682 -11.81 5.92 2.49
C VAL A 682 -12.47 6.98 3.38
N ASN A 683 -13.13 6.57 4.46
CA ASN A 683 -13.79 7.48 5.39
C ASN A 683 -12.80 8.27 6.24
N ASN A 684 -11.66 7.68 6.61
CA ASN A 684 -10.64 8.32 7.43
C ASN A 684 -9.64 9.19 6.64
N LYS A 685 -9.51 8.97 5.32
CA LYS A 685 -8.66 9.77 4.42
C LYS A 685 -9.35 11.04 3.87
N ARG A 686 -10.42 11.53 4.51
CA ARG A 686 -11.19 12.70 4.04
C ARG A 686 -10.46 14.04 4.24
N GLY A 687 -9.97 14.61 3.14
CA GLY A 687 -9.19 15.85 3.12
C GLY A 687 -7.70 15.55 3.27
N ASP A 688 -6.96 16.41 3.97
CA ASP A 688 -5.51 16.25 4.21
C ASP A 688 -5.20 15.43 5.48
N ARG A 689 -6.17 14.68 6.01
CA ARG A 689 -5.99 13.89 7.25
C ARG A 689 -5.07 12.69 6.99
N LYS A 690 -4.01 12.57 7.79
CA LYS A 690 -3.10 11.41 7.77
C LYS A 690 -3.64 10.27 8.63
N ILE A 691 -3.35 9.03 8.24
CA ILE A 691 -3.65 7.82 9.02
C ILE A 691 -2.31 7.22 9.42
N VAL A 692 -2.01 7.17 10.71
CA VAL A 692 -0.68 6.82 11.23
C VAL A 692 -0.77 5.54 12.03
N LEU A 693 0.03 4.54 11.66
CA LEU A 693 0.21 3.34 12.47
C LEU A 693 1.08 3.68 13.69
N LEU A 694 0.64 3.37 14.90
CA LEU A 694 1.44 3.54 16.11
C LEU A 694 2.50 2.43 16.24
N SER A 695 3.58 2.70 16.96
CA SER A 695 4.68 1.75 17.19
C SER A 695 4.26 0.63 18.13
N ILE A 696 5.05 -0.45 18.23
CA ILE A 696 4.73 -1.63 19.06
C ILE A 696 4.63 -1.27 20.55
N LEU A 697 5.46 -0.37 21.06
CA LEU A 697 5.48 0.03 22.48
C LEU A 697 4.58 1.24 22.80
N ASP A 698 3.99 1.88 21.79
CA ASP A 698 3.06 3.01 22.02
C ASP A 698 1.78 2.51 22.71
N LYS A 699 1.23 3.30 23.64
CA LYS A 699 -0.03 2.97 24.31
C LYS A 699 -1.18 2.90 23.29
N ASN A 700 -2.06 1.91 23.44
CA ASN A 700 -3.29 1.84 22.66
C ASN A 700 -4.20 3.06 22.98
N PRO A 701 -4.53 3.93 22.00
CA PRO A 701 -5.50 4.99 22.21
C PRO A 701 -6.87 4.34 22.46
N LYS A 702 -7.36 4.45 23.70
CA LYS A 702 -8.65 3.89 24.13
C LYS A 702 -9.81 4.36 23.27
#